data_AF-A0AAI9HTZ1-F1
#
_entry.id   AF-A0AAI9HTZ1-F1
#
_cell.length_a   1.000
_cell.length_b   1.000
_cell.length_c   1.000
_cell.angle_alpha   90.00
_cell.angle_beta   90.00
_cell.angle_gamma   90.00
#
_symmetry.space_group_name_H-M   'P 1'
#
loop_
_entity.id
_entity.type
_entity.pdbx_description
1 polymer ?
#
loop_
_entity_poly.entity_id
_entity_poly.type
_entity_poly.pdbx_seq_one_letter_code
_entity_poly.pdbx_strand_id
1 'polypeptide(L)'
;MQPVTASAELSVFNDSLQGLKKEDWKGELIYQKGNHTPWRTFSWSGDTDKVRFKFGLTDESIKGEFTVSIKALSKNIPFIENFSENQQFLTFDQSDAALKHVHLNSVQVRDLIYRAQIAVRHIFDWNAQITEEPGYGDKTKEILDLYGANSRYLWELFFYLPYLVASRFSQNRLYSQARQWLHYIFSPYDGHRLSVKDDSELLPPPYWNCRVLTQPDLKYQNNDNALPDPFAISEDAPSHYRKSVYLMYIDTLISEADLNYRQLSRDSITRAWGCYHQAQSMLGRIPKDCSVPKWQSCTVSELLGNKTAPVQENTFPELFSAIYPENMPKQLNGFFWYGSLGNTRFRLPVQSSLLDRQSVLEHRLFNLRHYLDIEGNMMQLPLYAAAFDPFDLLRSRIGGTSELTYLQSGSLSIPSYCFRVMLEKAKEQAAALITLGDKRLSYYEQKERYHTENMQLKDATELAQASAAIQSLLLDQQKSALDSLKAAKTMAENKQAYYAGLAKDGTSTKECQARNLLLTSTVFQGAISGAAVAAGIAAAVPRIFGVAQDTGDHGVRALLGVGGTAALSADIMRGTADYVQLDEQYRRRQEEWAFSAEQAKNEVTVLDAQIKAQEVAIKAAESSVKYTDSIHDEAKALYDYFSQTRQVNESLYEKMANIIGLLHDQLCSLVRTFCALTEASWRYETDDYKRQTFIPADLWSGDNLGVLVGVKLQKALLEMEMAYTQQNTRRLNITKTISLKSLLSRHLIKTDETPLTTWVDVKAALKGAKKLSFDFTHQFFDTDFPGHYARKIHSLSVTFPTLLPPYQNMRVLLEQTSNTLLVAPDIDAVKSLYTPTEQISSESLIRNLRINQKIILSRGSDDSGEFPDDGFTGGQYHSFEHTGAVSHWRLSVPRPQNCPELLDNLNDIIIKLNYTAKSGDDVFETAVNELLEKMNQ
;
A
#
# COMPACT_ATOMS: atom_id res chain seq x y z
N MET A 1 37.47 51.03 27.16
CA MET A 1 37.92 52.03 28.17
C MET A 1 39.10 52.76 27.58
N GLN A 2 39.11 54.10 27.60
CA GLN A 2 40.32 54.85 27.27
C GLN A 2 41.39 54.56 28.34
N PRO A 3 42.64 54.30 27.96
CA PRO A 3 43.67 54.00 28.94
C PRO A 3 43.99 55.24 29.78
N VAL A 4 44.09 55.08 31.10
CA VAL A 4 44.47 56.16 32.02
C VAL A 4 45.99 56.31 32.00
N THR A 5 46.51 57.45 31.55
CA THR A 5 47.95 57.76 31.52
C THR A 5 48.35 58.58 32.76
N ALA A 6 49.39 58.18 33.48
CA ALA A 6 49.89 58.87 34.67
C ALA A 6 51.43 58.97 34.67
N SER A 7 51.98 60.15 34.96
CA SER A 7 53.43 60.40 34.96
C SER A 7 54.13 59.77 36.19
N ALA A 8 55.22 59.05 35.97
CA ALA A 8 56.01 58.35 36.98
C ALA A 8 57.52 58.62 36.86
N GLU A 9 58.23 58.50 38.00
CA GLU A 9 59.67 58.61 38.10
C GLU A 9 60.29 57.43 38.87
N LEU A 10 61.46 56.97 38.40
CA LEU A 10 62.33 56.01 39.09
C LEU A 10 63.66 56.70 39.42
N SER A 11 64.02 56.77 40.70
CA SER A 11 65.29 57.36 41.18
C SER A 11 65.90 56.60 42.38
N VAL A 12 67.23 56.57 42.48
CA VAL A 12 67.98 55.87 43.56
C VAL A 12 68.32 56.81 44.72
N PHE A 13 68.19 56.35 45.97
CA PHE A 13 68.60 57.11 47.17
C PHE A 13 70.13 57.01 47.40
N ASN A 14 70.79 58.15 47.64
CA ASN A 14 72.21 58.42 47.98
C ASN A 14 73.20 58.76 46.84
N ASP A 15 73.63 60.03 46.84
CA ASP A 15 74.76 60.60 46.07
C ASP A 15 76.16 60.17 46.59
N SER A 16 76.26 59.04 47.27
CA SER A 16 77.51 58.55 47.90
C SER A 16 77.84 57.08 47.62
N LEU A 17 77.30 56.51 46.55
CA LEU A 17 77.71 55.20 46.01
C LEU A 17 78.74 55.41 44.89
N GLN A 18 80.03 55.40 45.23
CA GLN A 18 81.11 55.41 44.24
C GLN A 18 81.00 54.19 43.30
N GLY A 19 80.95 54.43 41.98
CA GLY A 19 80.93 53.38 40.95
C GLY A 19 79.56 53.06 40.34
N LEU A 20 78.48 53.72 40.74
CA LEU A 20 77.16 53.53 40.13
C LEU A 20 76.98 54.46 38.91
N LYS A 21 76.80 53.91 37.70
CA LYS A 21 76.31 54.69 36.55
C LYS A 21 74.79 54.78 36.64
N LYS A 22 74.27 56.02 36.77
CA LYS A 22 72.86 56.32 37.01
C LYS A 22 72.12 56.60 35.70
N GLU A 23 71.02 55.89 35.45
CA GLU A 23 70.01 56.26 34.46
C GLU A 23 68.67 56.45 35.16
N ASP A 24 68.37 57.69 35.56
CA ASP A 24 67.04 58.04 36.09
C ASP A 24 66.01 58.04 34.95
N TRP A 25 64.78 57.63 35.24
CA TRP A 25 63.69 57.61 34.26
C TRP A 25 62.50 58.45 34.73
N LYS A 26 62.00 59.30 33.83
CA LYS A 26 60.71 60.00 33.92
C LYS A 26 59.89 59.71 32.66
N GLY A 27 58.62 59.34 32.82
CA GLY A 27 57.72 59.14 31.69
C GLY A 27 56.30 58.80 32.10
N GLU A 28 55.40 58.65 31.13
CA GLU A 28 54.00 58.32 31.35
C GLU A 28 53.78 56.80 31.38
N LEU A 29 53.07 56.31 32.40
CA LEU A 29 52.60 54.93 32.52
C LEU A 29 51.12 54.87 32.15
N ILE A 30 50.78 53.93 31.28
CA ILE A 30 49.43 53.71 30.77
C ILE A 30 48.79 52.58 31.57
N TYR A 31 47.74 52.81 32.35
CA TYR A 31 47.13 51.80 33.24
C TYR A 31 46.35 50.70 32.51
N GLN A 32 46.99 49.57 32.20
CA GLN A 32 46.34 48.33 31.76
C GLN A 32 47.04 47.09 32.38
N LYS A 33 46.39 46.41 33.35
CA LYS A 33 46.87 45.19 34.09
C LYS A 33 48.26 44.65 33.64
N GLY A 34 49.34 45.13 34.25
CA GLY A 34 50.72 44.66 34.00
C GLY A 34 51.69 45.68 33.41
N ASN A 35 51.56 46.97 33.72
CA ASN A 35 52.47 47.99 33.18
C ASN A 35 53.86 47.88 33.79
N HIS A 36 54.86 48.11 32.98
CA HIS A 36 56.26 48.15 33.37
C HIS A 36 56.88 49.45 32.86
N THR A 37 57.87 49.97 33.58
CA THR A 37 58.76 50.98 32.98
C THR A 37 59.63 50.30 31.91
N PRO A 38 60.18 51.05 30.94
CA PRO A 38 61.26 50.52 30.11
C PRO A 38 62.36 49.93 31.00
N TRP A 39 62.95 48.81 30.56
CA TRP A 39 64.05 48.18 31.29
C TRP A 39 65.18 49.18 31.52
N ARG A 40 65.57 49.36 32.79
CA ARG A 40 66.72 50.18 33.20
C ARG A 40 67.79 49.27 33.77
N THR A 41 69.01 49.42 33.26
CA THR A 41 70.14 48.60 33.69
C THR A 41 71.06 49.43 34.59
N PHE A 42 71.20 49.00 35.84
CA PHE A 42 72.15 49.59 36.77
C PHE A 42 73.33 48.61 36.90
N SER A 43 74.53 49.03 36.47
CA SER A 43 75.75 48.27 36.71
C SER A 43 76.34 48.66 38.06
N TRP A 44 76.51 47.70 38.95
CA TRP A 44 77.02 47.89 40.31
C TRP A 44 78.21 46.96 40.58
N SER A 45 79.29 47.51 41.15
CA SER A 45 80.55 46.81 41.40
C SER A 45 81.07 47.02 42.83
N GLY A 46 80.17 47.18 43.81
CA GLY A 46 80.49 47.37 45.23
C GLY A 46 80.20 46.14 46.10
N ASP A 47 80.63 46.16 47.36
CA ASP A 47 80.54 45.05 48.33
C ASP A 47 79.34 45.16 49.31
N THR A 48 78.27 45.91 48.95
CA THR A 48 77.09 46.15 49.81
C THR A 48 75.77 45.58 49.25
N ASP A 49 75.26 44.51 49.86
CA ASP A 49 74.14 43.67 49.37
C ASP A 49 72.74 44.30 49.25
N LYS A 50 72.55 45.59 49.54
CA LYS A 50 71.22 46.24 49.54
C LYS A 50 71.22 47.59 48.81
N VAL A 51 70.51 47.66 47.69
CA VAL A 51 70.29 48.91 46.94
C VAL A 51 68.86 49.39 47.17
N ARG A 52 68.68 50.65 47.58
CA ARG A 52 67.36 51.26 47.79
C ARG A 52 67.00 52.20 46.65
N PHE A 53 65.85 51.99 46.03
CA PHE A 53 65.32 52.91 45.02
C PHE A 53 63.88 53.29 45.31
N LYS A 54 63.50 54.42 44.73
CA LYS A 54 62.20 55.04 44.84
C LYS A 54 61.49 54.95 43.51
N PHE A 55 60.28 54.42 43.54
CA PHE A 55 59.41 54.36 42.38
C PHE A 55 58.04 54.91 42.77
N GLY A 56 57.51 55.85 41.98
CA GLY A 56 56.21 56.45 42.25
C GLY A 56 55.79 57.46 41.19
N LEU A 57 54.53 57.89 41.28
CA LEU A 57 53.96 58.93 40.42
C LEU A 57 54.54 60.30 40.80
N THR A 58 54.79 61.16 39.80
CA THR A 58 55.44 62.47 40.04
C THR A 58 54.55 63.47 40.80
N ASP A 59 53.22 63.37 40.66
CA ASP A 59 52.25 64.35 41.18
C ASP A 59 51.41 63.87 42.38
N GLU A 60 51.64 62.67 42.92
CA GLU A 60 50.93 62.17 44.13
C GLU A 60 51.91 61.82 45.27
N SER A 61 51.44 61.89 46.53
CA SER A 61 52.22 61.60 47.74
C SER A 61 52.58 60.11 47.93
N ILE A 62 52.20 59.25 46.97
CA ILE A 62 52.46 57.81 46.99
C ILE A 62 53.82 57.54 46.36
N LYS A 63 54.84 57.42 47.22
CA LYS A 63 56.21 57.09 46.85
C LYS A 63 56.60 55.79 47.56
N GLY A 64 56.72 54.69 46.81
CA GLY A 64 57.18 53.40 47.34
C GLY A 64 58.70 53.36 47.42
N GLU A 65 59.23 53.06 48.61
CA GLU A 65 60.65 52.73 48.80
C GLU A 65 60.85 51.22 48.68
N PHE A 66 61.69 50.80 47.75
CA PHE A 66 62.02 49.40 47.51
C PHE A 66 63.48 49.15 47.88
N THR A 67 63.75 48.03 48.54
CA THR A 67 65.11 47.55 48.81
C THR A 67 65.35 46.29 48.01
N VAL A 68 66.28 46.31 47.07
CA VAL A 68 66.73 45.11 46.35
C VAL A 68 67.86 44.47 47.12
N SER A 69 67.65 43.21 47.53
CA SER A 69 68.71 42.35 48.03
C SER A 69 69.25 41.48 46.91
N ILE A 70 70.54 41.59 46.60
CA ILE A 70 71.19 40.75 45.60
C ILE A 70 71.76 39.52 46.33
N LYS A 71 71.35 38.31 45.94
CA LYS A 71 71.88 37.03 46.45
C LYS A 71 72.32 36.15 45.29
N ALA A 72 73.36 35.33 45.50
CA ALA A 72 73.78 34.34 44.52
C ALA A 72 72.67 33.29 44.28
N LEU A 73 72.40 32.97 43.01
CA LEU A 73 71.34 32.04 42.61
C LEU A 73 71.78 30.58 42.81
N SER A 74 71.09 29.80 43.65
CA SER A 74 71.30 28.34 43.73
C SER A 74 70.60 27.63 42.57
N LYS A 75 71.35 26.96 41.70
CA LYS A 75 70.81 26.22 40.55
C LYS A 75 70.37 24.81 40.98
N ASN A 76 69.11 24.61 41.34
CA ASN A 76 68.52 23.27 41.38
C ASN A 76 67.91 22.98 39.99
N ILE A 77 68.61 22.16 39.21
CA ILE A 77 68.28 21.86 37.82
C ILE A 77 67.35 20.63 37.78
N PRO A 78 66.19 20.69 37.11
CA PRO A 78 65.35 19.50 36.90
C PRO A 78 66.11 18.41 36.13
N PHE A 79 65.91 17.14 36.52
CA PHE A 79 66.56 16.00 35.89
C PHE A 79 65.57 14.87 35.57
N ILE A 80 65.96 13.98 34.66
CA ILE A 80 65.14 12.84 34.25
C ILE A 80 65.63 11.59 34.99
N GLU A 81 64.71 10.93 35.70
CA GLU A 81 64.92 9.67 36.39
C GLU A 81 64.37 8.51 35.56
N ASN A 82 65.15 7.44 35.45
CA ASN A 82 64.74 6.20 34.79
C ASN A 82 64.67 5.08 35.84
N PHE A 83 63.58 4.32 35.84
CA PHE A 83 63.33 3.22 36.77
C PHE A 83 63.43 1.84 36.11
N SER A 84 63.40 0.80 36.94
CA SER A 84 63.63 -0.60 36.55
C SER A 84 62.58 -1.19 35.59
N GLU A 85 61.34 -0.69 35.62
CA GLU A 85 60.25 -1.12 34.73
C GLU A 85 60.17 -0.27 33.43
N ASN A 86 61.20 0.55 33.17
CA ASN A 86 61.35 1.49 32.06
C ASN A 86 60.49 2.76 32.14
N GLN A 87 59.94 3.11 33.30
CA GLN A 87 59.27 4.40 33.49
C GLN A 87 60.28 5.56 33.63
N GLN A 88 59.95 6.71 33.03
CA GLN A 88 60.78 7.92 32.99
C GLN A 88 60.05 9.11 33.59
N PHE A 89 60.61 9.73 34.62
CA PHE A 89 60.02 10.89 35.29
C PHE A 89 60.94 12.11 35.19
N LEU A 90 60.37 13.28 34.94
CA LEU A 90 61.06 14.56 35.15
C LEU A 90 60.82 15.01 36.60
N THR A 91 61.87 15.02 37.39
CA THR A 91 61.84 15.44 38.80
C THR A 91 62.28 16.89 38.93
N PHE A 92 61.44 17.71 39.58
CA PHE A 92 61.73 19.09 39.93
C PHE A 92 62.25 19.16 41.37
N ASP A 93 63.57 19.30 41.54
CA ASP A 93 64.25 19.36 42.85
C ASP A 93 64.15 20.76 43.52
N GLN A 94 62.98 21.38 43.41
CA GLN A 94 62.66 22.70 43.97
C GLN A 94 61.61 22.53 45.06
N SER A 95 61.82 23.14 46.23
CA SER A 95 60.89 23.04 47.37
C SER A 95 59.48 23.55 47.06
N ASP A 96 59.40 24.52 46.14
CA ASP A 96 58.20 25.31 45.85
C ASP A 96 57.47 24.82 44.58
N ALA A 97 57.95 23.74 43.94
CA ALA A 97 57.32 23.19 42.74
C ALA A 97 56.01 22.45 43.08
N ALA A 98 54.92 22.85 42.43
CA ALA A 98 53.59 22.23 42.60
C ALA A 98 53.51 20.81 42.01
N LEU A 99 54.24 20.55 40.92
CA LEU A 99 54.38 19.24 40.30
C LEU A 99 55.82 18.74 40.51
N LYS A 100 56.01 17.81 41.45
CA LYS A 100 57.35 17.31 41.82
C LYS A 100 57.90 16.28 40.84
N HIS A 101 57.05 15.39 40.34
CA HIS A 101 57.41 14.32 39.43
C HIS A 101 56.41 14.29 38.27
N VAL A 102 56.90 14.40 37.04
CA VAL A 102 56.08 14.37 35.83
C VAL A 102 56.45 13.15 35.02
N HIS A 103 55.51 12.23 34.82
CA HIS A 103 55.71 11.04 34.01
C HIS A 103 55.88 11.46 32.53
N LEU A 104 56.99 11.07 31.90
CA LEU A 104 57.33 11.48 30.54
C LEU A 104 56.89 10.45 29.50
N ASN A 105 57.12 9.16 29.76
CA ASN A 105 56.77 8.08 28.85
C ASN A 105 55.55 7.29 29.34
N SER A 106 55.11 6.31 28.55
CA SER A 106 54.02 5.38 28.90
C SER A 106 54.42 3.98 28.44
N VAL A 107 54.16 2.98 29.28
CA VAL A 107 54.53 1.56 29.02
C VAL A 107 53.35 0.77 28.45
N GLN A 108 52.16 1.38 28.42
CA GLN A 108 50.89 0.81 27.95
C GLN A 108 50.93 0.23 26.52
N VAL A 109 51.81 0.73 25.64
CA VAL A 109 51.89 0.31 24.23
C VAL A 109 52.05 -1.21 24.08
N ARG A 110 52.78 -1.87 24.99
CA ARG A 110 52.96 -3.33 24.95
C ARG A 110 51.64 -4.07 25.18
N ASP A 111 50.85 -3.65 26.16
CA ASP A 111 49.52 -4.21 26.44
C ASP A 111 48.55 -3.94 25.28
N LEU A 112 48.59 -2.74 24.71
CA LEU A 112 47.78 -2.38 23.54
C LEU A 112 48.11 -3.25 22.32
N ILE A 113 49.40 -3.57 22.08
CA ILE A 113 49.81 -4.49 21.01
C ILE A 113 49.21 -5.88 21.22
N TYR A 114 49.27 -6.42 22.45
CA TYR A 114 48.66 -7.72 22.75
C TYR A 114 47.14 -7.74 22.52
N ARG A 115 46.44 -6.67 22.92
CA ARG A 115 45.00 -6.53 22.66
C ARG A 115 44.68 -6.43 21.19
N ALA A 116 45.46 -5.64 20.45
CA ALA A 116 45.32 -5.47 19.01
C ALA A 116 45.51 -6.79 18.24
N GLN A 117 46.44 -7.65 18.68
CA GLN A 117 46.65 -8.98 18.10
C GLN A 117 45.44 -9.90 18.23
N ILE A 118 44.63 -9.74 19.28
CA ILE A 118 43.39 -10.50 19.46
C ILE A 118 42.30 -9.92 18.55
N ALA A 119 42.01 -8.62 18.68
CA ALA A 119 41.16 -7.86 17.77
C ALA A 119 41.26 -6.36 18.07
N VAL A 120 41.16 -5.52 17.02
CA VAL A 120 41.22 -4.05 17.14
C VAL A 120 40.21 -3.49 18.16
N ARG A 121 39.03 -4.10 18.28
CA ARG A 121 38.01 -3.68 19.26
C ARG A 121 38.51 -3.69 20.71
N HIS A 122 39.43 -4.60 21.06
CA HIS A 122 39.91 -4.77 22.43
C HIS A 122 40.83 -3.62 22.89
N ILE A 123 41.30 -2.79 21.95
CA ILE A 123 42.01 -1.55 22.25
C ILE A 123 41.07 -0.57 22.95
N PHE A 124 39.78 -0.55 22.58
CA PHE A 124 38.80 0.42 23.08
C PHE A 124 37.99 -0.07 24.30
N ASP A 125 38.25 -1.28 24.79
CA ASP A 125 37.57 -1.82 25.97
C ASP A 125 37.91 -0.98 27.22
N TRP A 126 36.97 -0.87 28.16
CA TRP A 126 37.18 -0.18 29.44
C TRP A 126 38.45 -0.67 30.17
N ASN A 127 38.67 -1.99 30.15
CA ASN A 127 39.83 -2.64 30.77
C ASN A 127 41.18 -2.15 30.22
N ALA A 128 41.24 -1.70 28.97
CA ALA A 128 42.46 -1.13 28.39
C ALA A 128 42.77 0.26 28.94
N GLN A 129 41.73 1.02 29.33
CA GLN A 129 41.84 2.41 29.80
C GLN A 129 42.11 2.53 31.31
N ILE A 130 41.85 1.46 32.06
CA ILE A 130 42.16 1.32 33.50
C ILE A 130 43.44 0.51 33.76
N THR A 131 44.20 0.17 32.71
CA THR A 131 45.43 -0.61 32.85
C THR A 131 46.42 0.15 33.74
N GLU A 132 46.97 -0.55 34.72
CA GLU A 132 47.93 -0.01 35.68
C GLU A 132 49.29 0.19 35.00
N GLU A 133 49.85 1.40 35.14
CA GLU A 133 51.22 1.72 34.77
C GLU A 133 52.13 1.79 36.01
N PRO A 134 53.45 1.55 35.86
CA PRO A 134 54.41 1.75 36.94
C PRO A 134 54.45 3.23 37.37
N GLY A 135 54.22 3.51 38.65
CA GLY A 135 54.22 4.85 39.23
C GLY A 135 55.62 5.36 39.60
N TYR A 136 55.67 6.46 40.36
CA TYR A 136 56.94 6.99 40.89
C TYR A 136 57.46 6.10 42.02
N GLY A 137 58.63 5.47 41.83
CA GLY A 137 59.26 4.53 42.77
C GLY A 137 59.16 3.05 42.35
N ASP A 138 59.90 2.17 43.02
CA ASP A 138 59.86 0.73 42.75
C ASP A 138 58.57 0.11 43.33
N LYS A 139 57.81 -0.62 42.49
CA LYS A 139 56.56 -1.35 42.82
C LYS A 139 55.32 -0.49 43.12
N THR A 140 55.32 0.80 42.79
CA THR A 140 54.09 1.59 42.77
C THR A 140 53.38 1.36 41.45
N LYS A 141 52.05 1.23 41.49
CA LYS A 141 51.21 1.09 40.30
C LYS A 141 50.10 2.13 40.35
N GLU A 142 49.96 2.87 39.27
CA GLU A 142 49.00 3.94 39.12
C GLU A 142 48.11 3.64 37.92
N ILE A 143 46.82 3.99 38.00
CA ILE A 143 45.94 3.88 36.85
C ILE A 143 46.40 4.92 35.82
N LEU A 144 46.39 4.56 34.54
CA LEU A 144 46.73 5.43 33.42
C LEU A 144 46.21 6.88 33.62
N ASP A 145 47.13 7.84 33.62
CA ASP A 145 46.80 9.25 33.77
C ASP A 145 46.33 9.86 32.44
N LEU A 146 45.10 10.37 32.44
CA LEU A 146 44.45 10.97 31.27
C LEU A 146 44.72 12.47 31.11
N TYR A 147 45.37 13.12 32.09
CA TYR A 147 45.79 14.53 32.06
C TYR A 147 47.33 14.70 32.08
N GLY A 148 48.08 13.59 32.06
CA GLY A 148 49.54 13.60 32.05
C GLY A 148 50.15 14.06 30.72
N ALA A 149 51.48 13.93 30.60
CA ALA A 149 52.23 14.39 29.42
C ALA A 149 51.76 13.75 28.10
N ASN A 150 51.28 12.50 28.17
CA ASN A 150 50.81 11.73 27.01
C ASN A 150 49.28 11.77 26.80
N SER A 151 48.56 12.58 27.59
CA SER A 151 47.10 12.72 27.56
C SER A 151 46.55 12.92 26.15
N ARG A 152 47.13 13.84 25.37
CA ARG A 152 46.68 14.12 24.00
C ARG A 152 46.60 12.87 23.13
N TYR A 153 47.60 12.00 23.18
CA TYR A 153 47.62 10.76 22.40
C TYR A 153 46.56 9.77 22.88
N LEU A 154 46.29 9.72 24.17
CA LEU A 154 45.25 8.88 24.76
C LEU A 154 43.85 9.38 24.38
N TRP A 155 43.63 10.70 24.39
CA TRP A 155 42.43 11.34 23.87
C TRP A 155 42.23 11.06 22.37
N GLU A 156 43.30 11.17 21.59
CA GLU A 156 43.29 10.83 20.17
C GLU A 156 42.94 9.36 19.93
N LEU A 157 43.55 8.44 20.68
CA LEU A 157 43.33 7.00 20.53
C LEU A 157 41.93 6.57 20.97
N PHE A 158 41.51 6.91 22.20
CA PHE A 158 40.28 6.37 22.77
C PHE A 158 39.02 7.13 22.35
N PHE A 159 39.13 8.41 21.98
CA PHE A 159 37.97 9.24 21.66
C PHE A 159 37.99 9.79 20.23
N TYR A 160 38.99 10.61 19.85
CA TYR A 160 38.95 11.30 18.56
C TYR A 160 39.00 10.33 17.37
N LEU A 161 39.80 9.27 17.45
CA LEU A 161 39.91 8.27 16.38
C LEU A 161 38.59 7.54 16.15
N PRO A 162 37.95 6.87 17.14
CA PRO A 162 36.65 6.23 16.89
C PRO A 162 35.57 7.21 16.46
N TYR A 163 35.57 8.44 17.00
CA TYR A 163 34.62 9.48 16.62
C TYR A 163 34.82 9.95 15.16
N LEU A 164 36.07 10.17 14.74
CA LEU A 164 36.40 10.55 13.37
C LEU A 164 36.05 9.43 12.39
N VAL A 165 36.38 8.17 12.71
CA VAL A 165 36.07 7.01 11.87
C VAL A 165 34.55 6.85 11.74
N ALA A 166 33.80 6.96 12.83
CA ALA A 166 32.34 6.95 12.79
C ALA A 166 31.76 8.09 11.94
N SER A 167 32.29 9.31 12.09
CA SER A 167 31.88 10.48 11.29
C SER A 167 32.13 10.25 9.79
N ARG A 168 33.31 9.72 9.43
CA ARG A 168 33.63 9.36 8.04
C ARG A 168 32.74 8.26 7.48
N PHE A 169 32.43 7.23 8.27
CA PHE A 169 31.48 6.19 7.83
C PHE A 169 30.07 6.76 7.63
N SER A 170 29.63 7.67 8.51
CA SER A 170 28.34 8.34 8.37
C SER A 170 28.28 9.21 7.10
N GLN A 171 29.33 10.00 6.83
CA GLN A 171 29.46 10.79 5.58
C GLN A 171 29.42 9.91 4.33
N ASN A 172 30.02 8.72 4.39
CA ASN A 172 30.03 7.73 3.31
C ASN A 172 28.78 6.82 3.30
N ARG A 173 27.74 7.11 4.09
CA ARG A 173 26.47 6.36 4.19
C ARG A 173 26.59 4.92 4.71
N LEU A 174 27.69 4.60 5.39
CA LEU A 174 27.94 3.29 6.02
C LEU A 174 27.47 3.31 7.49
N TYR A 175 26.15 3.45 7.68
CA TYR A 175 25.55 3.76 8.98
C TYR A 175 25.69 2.63 10.02
N SER A 176 25.68 1.37 9.57
CA SER A 176 25.89 0.22 10.47
C SER A 176 27.31 0.21 11.04
N GLN A 177 28.31 0.45 10.20
CA GLN A 177 29.71 0.57 10.63
C GLN A 177 29.89 1.80 11.50
N ALA A 178 29.29 2.95 11.14
CA ALA A 178 29.34 4.17 11.95
C ALA A 178 28.84 3.92 13.38
N ARG A 179 27.71 3.21 13.55
CA ARG A 179 27.20 2.84 14.88
C ARG A 179 28.11 1.89 15.64
N GLN A 180 28.67 0.87 14.99
CA GLN A 180 29.62 -0.04 15.64
C GLN A 180 30.83 0.70 16.19
N TRP A 181 31.35 1.69 15.45
CA TRP A 181 32.45 2.53 15.92
C TRP A 181 32.03 3.50 17.02
N LEU A 182 30.81 4.06 16.96
CA LEU A 182 30.24 4.84 18.06
C LEU A 182 30.06 4.00 19.32
N HIS A 183 29.72 2.71 19.21
CA HIS A 183 29.55 1.78 20.35
C HIS A 183 30.85 1.58 21.14
N TYR A 184 32.03 1.84 20.57
CA TYR A 184 33.27 1.87 21.34
C TYR A 184 33.35 3.04 22.33
N ILE A 185 32.63 4.13 22.08
CA ILE A 185 32.55 5.31 22.94
C ILE A 185 31.27 5.29 23.78
N PHE A 186 30.12 5.15 23.12
CA PHE A 186 28.78 5.25 23.67
C PHE A 186 27.86 4.17 23.09
N SER A 187 27.27 3.35 23.96
CA SER A 187 26.36 2.27 23.60
C SER A 187 25.05 2.39 24.36
N PRO A 188 23.91 2.66 23.69
CA PRO A 188 22.62 2.76 24.36
C PRO A 188 22.11 1.42 24.90
N TYR A 189 22.66 0.28 24.45
CA TYR A 189 22.25 -1.06 24.85
C TYR A 189 22.87 -1.50 26.19
N ASP A 190 23.98 -0.87 26.59
CA ASP A 190 24.71 -1.20 27.82
C ASP A 190 24.12 -0.56 29.08
N GLY A 191 22.88 -0.09 29.01
CA GLY A 191 22.15 0.54 30.13
C GLY A 191 21.84 -0.40 31.29
N HIS A 192 21.80 -1.72 31.07
CA HIS A 192 21.54 -2.70 32.14
C HIS A 192 22.63 -2.76 33.22
N ARG A 193 23.77 -2.07 33.02
CA ARG A 193 24.85 -1.92 34.01
C ARG A 193 24.45 -1.07 35.24
N LEU A 194 23.26 -0.48 35.24
CA LEU A 194 22.67 0.35 36.31
C LEU A 194 22.56 -0.31 37.71
N SER A 195 22.84 -1.61 37.87
CA SER A 195 22.68 -2.33 39.14
C SER A 195 23.91 -2.30 40.06
N VAL A 196 25.07 -1.81 39.63
CA VAL A 196 26.29 -1.81 40.45
C VAL A 196 26.47 -0.43 41.08
N LYS A 197 26.06 -0.28 42.34
CA LYS A 197 26.35 0.89 43.19
C LYS A 197 27.77 0.82 43.78
N ASP A 198 28.77 0.57 42.95
CA ASP A 198 30.16 0.76 43.36
C ASP A 198 30.70 1.99 42.63
N ASP A 199 31.02 3.04 43.38
CA ASP A 199 31.71 4.26 42.91
C ASP A 199 33.18 3.99 42.51
N SER A 200 33.54 2.72 42.24
CA SER A 200 34.89 2.32 41.88
C SER A 200 35.14 2.51 40.38
N GLU A 201 36.23 3.17 40.00
CA GLU A 201 36.67 3.36 38.59
C GLU A 201 36.95 2.04 37.83
N LEU A 202 36.85 0.89 38.51
CA LEU A 202 37.12 -0.45 37.99
C LEU A 202 36.07 -0.94 36.97
N LEU A 203 34.85 -0.39 36.99
CA LEU A 203 33.77 -0.79 36.09
C LEU A 203 33.28 0.42 35.25
N PRO A 204 32.93 0.20 33.97
CA PRO A 204 32.43 1.27 33.11
C PRO A 204 31.08 1.81 33.62
N PRO A 205 30.88 3.14 33.64
CA PRO A 205 29.59 3.72 33.94
C PRO A 205 28.54 3.33 32.88
N PRO A 206 27.24 3.42 33.21
CA PRO A 206 26.19 3.02 32.28
C PRO A 206 26.28 3.83 30.98
N TYR A 207 26.12 3.13 29.84
CA TYR A 207 26.16 3.65 28.47
C TYR A 207 27.51 4.13 27.91
N TRP A 208 28.48 4.47 28.75
CA TRP A 208 29.76 5.05 28.31
C TRP A 208 30.91 4.06 28.48
N ASN A 209 31.68 3.85 27.43
CA ASN A 209 32.84 2.96 27.41
C ASN A 209 34.17 3.71 27.24
N CYS A 210 34.13 5.04 27.17
CA CYS A 210 35.30 5.91 27.09
C CYS A 210 35.50 6.68 28.41
N ARG A 211 36.54 6.32 29.17
CA ARG A 211 36.90 6.87 30.50
C ARG A 211 37.20 8.37 30.45
N VAL A 212 37.78 8.84 29.36
CA VAL A 212 38.09 10.25 29.12
C VAL A 212 36.84 11.13 29.21
N LEU A 213 35.71 10.65 28.68
CA LEU A 213 34.46 11.41 28.66
C LEU A 213 33.67 11.33 29.97
N THR A 214 34.02 10.42 30.88
CA THR A 214 33.29 10.19 32.14
C THR A 214 33.79 11.06 33.28
N GLN A 215 34.89 11.78 33.07
CA GLN A 215 35.45 12.70 34.05
C GLN A 215 34.50 13.89 34.31
N PRO A 216 34.53 14.46 35.53
CA PRO A 216 33.74 15.64 35.86
C PRO A 216 34.22 16.85 35.06
N ASP A 217 33.29 17.74 34.70
CA ASP A 217 33.64 18.99 34.02
C ASP A 217 34.49 19.87 34.96
N LEU A 218 35.65 20.34 34.47
CA LEU A 218 36.56 21.17 35.27
C LEU A 218 35.91 22.52 35.58
N LYS A 219 35.95 22.93 36.86
CA LYS A 219 35.48 24.24 37.30
C LYS A 219 36.45 25.32 36.82
N TYR A 220 36.22 25.85 35.62
CA TYR A 220 36.76 27.12 35.09
C TYR A 220 38.16 27.51 35.62
N GLN A 221 39.23 27.07 34.95
CA GLN A 221 40.54 27.67 35.17
C GLN A 221 41.20 28.30 33.93
N ASN A 222 40.79 27.99 32.69
CA ASN A 222 41.58 28.44 31.52
C ASN A 222 40.86 29.24 30.42
N ASN A 223 39.54 29.42 30.45
CA ASN A 223 38.82 30.00 29.29
C ASN A 223 38.52 31.51 29.33
N ASP A 224 39.12 32.27 30.25
CA ASP A 224 39.06 33.74 30.13
C ASP A 224 39.99 34.29 29.03
N ASN A 225 40.92 33.47 28.49
CA ASN A 225 41.92 33.92 27.50
C ASN A 225 42.11 33.00 26.28
N ALA A 226 41.32 31.94 26.10
CA ALA A 226 41.45 31.07 24.92
C ALA A 226 40.63 31.62 23.75
N LEU A 227 41.20 31.57 22.54
CA LEU A 227 40.46 31.76 21.28
C LEU A 227 39.16 30.92 21.31
N PRO A 228 38.09 31.33 20.59
CA PRO A 228 36.82 30.59 20.55
C PRO A 228 36.97 29.27 19.77
N ASP A 229 37.79 28.35 20.28
CA ASP A 229 37.97 27.00 19.79
C ASP A 229 37.02 26.08 20.56
N PRO A 230 35.97 25.53 19.91
CA PRO A 230 35.02 24.62 20.55
C PRO A 230 35.65 23.33 21.09
N PHE A 231 36.79 22.90 20.53
CA PHE A 231 37.46 21.67 20.95
C PHE A 231 38.12 21.85 22.32
N ALA A 232 38.86 22.94 22.53
CA ALA A 232 39.48 23.26 23.82
C ALA A 232 38.44 23.41 24.94
N ILE A 233 37.30 24.08 24.65
CA ILE A 233 36.18 24.20 25.60
C ILE A 233 35.61 22.83 25.98
N SER A 234 35.58 21.91 25.02
CA SER A 234 35.05 20.55 25.23
C SER A 234 36.04 19.61 25.91
N GLU A 235 37.35 19.87 25.83
CA GLU A 235 38.38 19.18 26.60
C GLU A 235 38.31 19.55 28.08
N ASP A 236 38.12 20.84 28.39
CA ASP A 236 37.89 21.32 29.77
C ASP A 236 36.56 20.83 30.36
N ALA A 237 35.53 20.72 29.51
CA ALA A 237 34.20 20.25 29.88
C ALA A 237 33.76 19.06 28.99
N PRO A 238 34.18 17.83 29.32
CA PRO A 238 33.88 16.61 28.54
C PRO A 238 32.38 16.34 28.35
N SER A 239 31.49 16.97 29.12
CA SER A 239 30.04 16.94 28.86
C SER A 239 29.65 17.46 27.47
N HIS A 240 30.41 18.37 26.87
CA HIS A 240 30.16 18.83 25.50
C HIS A 240 30.45 17.74 24.47
N TYR A 241 31.54 16.98 24.64
CA TYR A 241 31.82 15.82 23.79
C TYR A 241 30.83 14.69 23.98
N ARG A 242 30.35 14.45 25.20
CA ARG A 242 29.25 13.50 25.43
C ARG A 242 28.00 13.90 24.65
N LYS A 243 27.64 15.19 24.66
CA LYS A 243 26.52 15.71 23.86
C LYS A 243 26.77 15.55 22.35
N SER A 244 27.98 15.81 21.86
CA SER A 244 28.27 15.68 20.42
C SER A 244 28.22 14.22 19.95
N VAL A 245 28.77 13.27 20.70
CA VAL A 245 28.67 11.82 20.41
C VAL A 245 27.22 11.37 20.40
N TYR A 246 26.45 11.81 21.40
CA TYR A 246 25.03 11.47 21.50
C TYR A 246 24.23 11.99 20.30
N LEU A 247 24.44 13.24 19.92
CA LEU A 247 23.80 13.86 18.76
C LEU A 247 24.25 13.21 17.45
N MET A 248 25.54 12.88 17.30
CA MET A 248 26.06 12.16 16.12
C MET A 248 25.41 10.78 15.97
N TYR A 249 25.16 10.07 17.08
CA TYR A 249 24.45 8.79 17.05
C TYR A 249 23.01 8.95 16.56
N ILE A 250 22.31 9.98 17.06
CA ILE A 250 20.95 10.33 16.59
C ILE A 250 20.98 10.72 15.11
N ASP A 251 21.92 11.55 14.67
CA ASP A 251 22.05 11.97 13.28
C ASP A 251 22.33 10.78 12.35
N THR A 252 23.10 9.80 12.82
CA THR A 252 23.37 8.55 12.10
C THR A 252 22.09 7.71 11.96
N LEU A 253 21.25 7.64 13.01
CA LEU A 253 19.95 6.97 12.95
C LEU A 253 18.97 7.67 12.01
N ILE A 254 18.90 9.00 12.09
CA ILE A 254 18.07 9.83 11.19
C ILE A 254 18.52 9.63 9.74
N SER A 255 19.83 9.64 9.49
CA SER A 255 20.37 9.48 8.14
C SER A 255 20.12 8.07 7.57
N GLU A 256 20.22 7.03 8.39
CA GLU A 256 19.82 5.67 7.96
C GLU A 256 18.31 5.59 7.71
N ALA A 257 17.50 6.22 8.55
CA ALA A 257 16.06 6.27 8.36
C ALA A 257 15.71 6.99 7.05
N ASP A 258 16.32 8.15 6.78
CA ASP A 258 16.18 8.91 5.54
C ASP A 258 16.60 8.09 4.31
N LEU A 259 17.64 7.26 4.41
CA LEU A 259 18.06 6.35 3.33
C LEU A 259 16.98 5.29 3.05
N ASN A 260 16.46 4.64 4.09
CA ASN A 260 15.42 3.61 3.94
C ASN A 260 14.07 4.21 3.50
N TYR A 261 13.79 5.44 3.92
CA TYR A 261 12.59 6.16 3.54
C TYR A 261 12.58 6.44 2.04
N ARG A 262 13.70 6.90 1.46
CA ARG A 262 13.83 7.15 0.01
C ARG A 262 13.65 5.90 -0.87
N GLN A 263 13.75 4.69 -0.31
CA GLN A 263 13.53 3.45 -1.07
C GLN A 263 12.04 3.15 -1.33
N LEU A 264 11.12 3.76 -0.57
CA LEU A 264 9.67 3.69 -0.77
C LEU A 264 9.10 2.26 -0.94
N SER A 265 9.66 1.29 -0.22
CA SER A 265 9.10 -0.05 -0.09
C SER A 265 8.45 -0.22 1.29
N ARG A 266 7.47 -1.12 1.42
CA ARG A 266 6.81 -1.39 2.70
C ARG A 266 7.80 -1.75 3.81
N ASP A 267 8.79 -2.59 3.47
CA ASP A 267 9.78 -3.07 4.42
C ASP A 267 10.79 -1.97 4.76
N SER A 268 11.22 -1.17 3.78
CA SER A 268 12.13 -0.04 4.01
C SER A 268 11.46 1.08 4.82
N ILE A 269 10.17 1.34 4.61
CA ILE A 269 9.40 2.29 5.42
C ILE A 269 9.24 1.81 6.85
N THR A 270 8.97 0.52 7.05
CA THR A 270 8.90 -0.07 8.39
C THR A 270 10.24 0.06 9.12
N ARG A 271 11.35 -0.14 8.40
CA ARG A 271 12.70 0.06 8.93
C ARG A 271 12.99 1.53 9.26
N ALA A 272 12.63 2.45 8.36
CA ALA A 272 12.76 3.89 8.58
C ALA A 272 11.96 4.34 9.81
N TRP A 273 10.72 3.85 9.94
CA TRP A 273 9.85 4.12 11.08
C TRP A 273 10.48 3.70 12.40
N GLY A 274 11.07 2.50 12.46
CA GLY A 274 11.80 2.01 13.63
C GLY A 274 12.97 2.91 14.01
N CYS A 275 13.81 3.27 13.03
CA CYS A 275 14.97 4.15 13.25
C CYS A 275 14.56 5.57 13.71
N TYR A 276 13.51 6.17 13.13
CA TYR A 276 13.00 7.47 13.57
C TYR A 276 12.42 7.42 14.99
N HIS A 277 11.70 6.36 15.36
CA HIS A 277 11.19 6.20 16.73
C HIS A 277 12.33 5.99 17.73
N GLN A 278 13.37 5.25 17.35
CA GLN A 278 14.57 5.12 18.18
C GLN A 278 15.23 6.49 18.38
N ALA A 279 15.43 7.26 17.31
CA ALA A 279 15.98 8.61 17.38
C ALA A 279 15.11 9.56 18.23
N GLN A 280 13.79 9.52 18.07
CA GLN A 280 12.85 10.33 18.86
C GLN A 280 12.83 9.92 20.34
N SER A 281 12.87 8.62 20.64
CA SER A 281 12.93 8.12 22.02
C SER A 281 14.23 8.54 22.71
N MET A 282 15.34 8.56 21.98
CA MET A 282 16.62 9.04 22.48
C MET A 282 16.60 10.57 22.67
N LEU A 283 16.10 11.33 21.70
CA LEU A 283 16.05 12.78 21.82
C LEU A 283 15.11 13.25 22.95
N GLY A 284 14.06 12.49 23.22
CA GLY A 284 13.04 12.81 24.21
C GLY A 284 12.05 13.88 23.73
N ARG A 285 11.03 14.18 24.54
CA ARG A 285 10.11 15.29 24.27
C ARG A 285 10.66 16.56 24.90
N ILE A 286 11.05 17.52 24.07
CA ILE A 286 11.41 18.86 24.54
C ILE A 286 10.11 19.63 24.77
N PRO A 287 9.78 20.02 26.02
CA PRO A 287 8.52 20.71 26.30
C PRO A 287 8.48 22.06 25.58
N LYS A 288 7.46 22.26 24.73
CA LYS A 288 7.16 23.57 24.12
C LYS A 288 6.62 24.56 25.17
N ASP A 289 6.16 24.07 26.32
CA ASP A 289 5.47 24.86 27.36
C ASP A 289 6.40 25.73 28.23
N CYS A 290 7.72 25.63 28.09
CA CYS A 290 8.65 26.51 28.83
C CYS A 290 8.75 27.93 28.24
N SER A 291 8.00 28.25 27.18
CA SER A 291 8.04 29.53 26.47
C SER A 291 6.81 30.41 26.73
N VAL A 292 6.42 30.62 27.99
CA VAL A 292 5.72 31.88 28.32
C VAL A 292 6.83 32.94 28.42
N PRO A 293 6.95 33.87 27.47
CA PRO A 293 7.98 34.89 27.55
C PRO A 293 7.68 35.76 28.78
N LYS A 294 8.43 35.53 29.87
CA LYS A 294 8.47 36.45 31.02
C LYS A 294 9.27 37.72 30.70
N TRP A 295 9.67 37.91 29.44
CA TRP A 295 10.36 39.09 28.97
C TRP A 295 9.41 40.28 28.95
N GLN A 296 9.76 41.34 29.67
CA GLN A 296 9.08 42.63 29.61
C GLN A 296 9.90 43.54 28.71
N SER A 297 9.26 44.16 27.72
CA SER A 297 9.92 45.14 26.85
C SER A 297 10.46 46.30 27.69
N CYS A 298 11.75 46.59 27.56
CA CYS A 298 12.42 47.73 28.21
C CYS A 298 13.23 48.51 27.18
N THR A 299 13.53 49.77 27.49
CA THR A 299 14.39 50.59 26.61
C THR A 299 15.85 50.14 26.70
N VAL A 300 16.64 50.38 25.64
CA VAL A 300 18.09 50.06 25.65
C VAL A 300 18.79 50.82 26.79
N SER A 301 18.34 52.04 27.10
CA SER A 301 18.78 52.83 28.25
C SER A 301 18.50 52.16 29.59
N GLU A 302 17.31 51.60 29.80
CA GLU A 302 16.97 50.85 31.02
C GLU A 302 17.80 49.58 31.17
N LEU A 303 18.08 48.89 30.07
CA LEU A 303 18.85 47.65 30.05
C LEU A 303 20.35 47.90 30.34
N LEU A 304 20.90 49.00 29.83
CA LEU A 304 22.27 49.45 30.11
C LEU A 304 22.43 50.10 31.49
N GLY A 305 21.35 50.69 32.03
CA GLY A 305 21.31 51.29 33.36
C GLY A 305 21.22 50.26 34.49
N ASN A 306 20.59 49.11 34.24
CA ASN A 306 20.43 48.02 35.20
C ASN A 306 21.67 47.10 35.21
N LYS A 307 22.83 47.68 35.58
CA LYS A 307 24.09 46.93 35.74
C LYS A 307 24.11 46.20 37.08
N THR A 308 23.72 44.94 37.09
CA THR A 308 24.13 44.04 38.17
C THR A 308 25.61 43.72 38.02
N ALA A 309 26.45 44.29 38.86
CA ALA A 309 27.86 43.90 39.03
C ALA A 309 28.10 43.49 40.49
N PRO A 310 28.98 42.54 40.83
CA PRO A 310 29.35 41.28 40.19
C PRO A 310 28.67 40.11 40.93
N VAL A 311 27.75 39.37 40.30
CA VAL A 311 27.20 38.13 40.90
C VAL A 311 28.19 36.94 40.75
N GLN A 312 29.41 37.19 40.26
CA GLN A 312 30.34 36.14 39.88
C GLN A 312 31.24 35.59 40.99
N GLU A 313 31.32 36.18 42.19
CA GLU A 313 32.32 35.71 43.17
C GLU A 313 31.78 35.13 44.50
N ASN A 314 30.65 35.60 45.06
CA ASN A 314 30.31 35.27 46.47
C ASN A 314 29.08 34.39 46.73
N THR A 315 28.31 33.97 45.72
CA THR A 315 27.04 33.22 45.94
C THR A 315 27.12 31.73 45.63
N PHE A 316 28.28 31.22 45.23
CA PHE A 316 28.45 29.84 44.80
C PHE A 316 28.59 28.79 45.94
N PRO A 317 29.23 29.07 47.09
CA PRO A 317 29.47 28.04 48.12
C PRO A 317 28.30 27.74 49.06
N GLU A 318 27.44 28.73 49.39
CA GLU A 318 26.46 28.59 50.48
C GLU A 318 25.19 27.81 50.10
N LEU A 319 24.83 27.75 48.81
CA LEU A 319 23.59 27.10 48.37
C LEU A 319 23.71 25.58 48.16
N PHE A 320 24.94 25.04 48.07
CA PHE A 320 25.18 23.64 47.74
C PHE A 320 25.71 22.78 48.90
N SER A 321 26.04 23.36 50.06
CA SER A 321 26.48 22.61 51.24
C SER A 321 25.34 22.00 52.08
N ALA A 322 24.08 22.30 51.75
CA ALA A 322 22.91 21.99 52.59
C ALA A 322 21.78 21.21 51.89
N ILE A 323 22.03 20.52 50.77
CA ILE A 323 20.99 19.75 50.06
C ILE A 323 21.31 18.26 50.14
N TYR A 324 20.74 17.58 51.12
CA TYR A 324 20.70 16.12 51.19
C TYR A 324 19.46 15.60 50.43
N PRO A 325 19.53 14.42 49.76
CA PRO A 325 18.42 13.86 48.97
C PRO A 325 17.11 13.68 49.76
N GLU A 326 17.20 13.59 51.09
CA GLU A 326 16.12 13.33 52.02
C GLU A 326 15.17 14.54 52.21
N ASN A 327 15.65 15.75 51.92
CA ASN A 327 14.92 17.02 52.13
C ASN A 327 14.33 17.62 50.84
N MET A 328 14.27 16.85 49.73
CA MET A 328 13.75 17.36 48.46
C MET A 328 12.20 17.27 48.43
N PRO A 329 11.45 18.38 48.27
CA PRO A 329 10.00 18.31 48.17
C PRO A 329 9.57 17.61 46.87
N LYS A 330 8.55 16.75 46.96
CA LYS A 330 8.07 15.89 45.86
C LYS A 330 7.47 16.63 44.64
N GLN A 331 7.35 17.96 44.69
CA GLN A 331 7.05 18.80 43.53
C GLN A 331 7.94 20.04 43.56
N LEU A 332 8.86 20.13 42.60
CA LEU A 332 9.68 21.31 42.35
C LEU A 332 8.89 22.29 41.47
N ASN A 333 8.40 23.38 42.07
CA ASN A 333 7.98 24.56 41.30
C ASN A 333 9.23 25.31 40.83
N GLY A 334 9.75 24.91 39.67
CA GLY A 334 10.74 25.68 38.91
C GLY A 334 12.16 25.14 39.01
N PHE A 335 12.66 24.70 37.85
CA PHE A 335 14.07 24.43 37.60
C PHE A 335 14.84 25.76 37.57
N PHE A 336 15.94 25.87 38.31
CA PHE A 336 16.84 27.04 38.28
C PHE A 336 18.04 26.76 37.37
N TRP A 337 18.30 27.65 36.40
CA TRP A 337 19.43 27.55 35.46
C TRP A 337 20.49 28.60 35.79
N TYR A 338 21.74 28.17 36.03
CA TYR A 338 22.89 29.05 36.24
C TYR A 338 23.77 29.11 34.98
N GLY A 339 24.04 30.33 34.52
CA GLY A 339 25.01 30.65 33.47
C GLY A 339 25.00 32.17 33.25
N SER A 340 26.19 32.77 33.33
CA SER A 340 26.40 34.22 33.50
C SER A 340 25.77 35.07 32.39
N LEU A 341 24.81 35.91 32.78
CA LEU A 341 24.41 37.08 32.00
C LEU A 341 24.55 38.27 32.94
N GLY A 342 25.35 39.27 32.55
CA GLY A 342 25.59 40.50 33.34
C GLY A 342 24.32 41.33 33.64
N ASN A 343 23.14 40.85 33.22
CA ASN A 343 21.84 41.43 33.49
C ASN A 343 20.81 40.30 33.70
N THR A 344 20.06 40.38 34.81
CA THR A 344 19.02 39.41 35.22
C THR A 344 17.84 39.29 34.24
N ARG A 345 17.71 40.24 33.30
CA ARG A 345 16.66 40.23 32.28
C ARG A 345 16.92 39.21 31.18
N PHE A 346 18.17 38.95 30.83
CA PHE A 346 18.49 37.96 29.81
C PHE A 346 18.37 36.53 30.35
N ARG A 347 18.11 35.59 29.44
CA ARG A 347 18.09 34.15 29.73
C ARG A 347 18.98 33.43 28.73
N LEU A 348 19.49 32.27 29.13
CA LEU A 348 20.21 31.39 28.22
C LEU A 348 19.25 30.94 27.10
N PRO A 349 19.66 31.07 25.82
CA PRO A 349 18.86 30.57 24.71
C PRO A 349 18.84 29.03 24.71
N VAL A 350 17.73 28.46 24.25
CA VAL A 350 17.69 27.03 23.92
C VAL A 350 18.58 26.80 22.69
N GLN A 351 19.32 25.70 22.68
CA GLN A 351 20.18 25.34 21.56
C GLN A 351 19.36 25.08 20.28
N SER A 352 19.52 25.91 19.25
CA SER A 352 18.76 25.83 17.99
C SER A 352 18.96 24.49 17.28
N SER A 353 20.19 23.99 17.23
CA SER A 353 20.50 22.74 16.54
C SER A 353 19.81 21.50 17.14
N LEU A 354 19.36 21.57 18.39
CA LEU A 354 18.54 20.52 19.01
C LEU A 354 17.08 20.62 18.54
N LEU A 355 16.55 21.84 18.48
CA LEU A 355 15.20 22.14 17.97
C LEU A 355 15.08 21.78 16.48
N ASP A 356 16.13 22.02 15.70
CA ASP A 356 16.18 21.67 14.28
C ASP A 356 16.10 20.15 14.07
N ARG A 357 16.80 19.36 14.89
CA ARG A 357 16.70 17.89 14.83
C ARG A 357 15.32 17.40 15.24
N GLN A 358 14.73 18.00 16.27
CA GLN A 358 13.38 17.70 16.68
C GLN A 358 12.37 18.02 15.57
N SER A 359 12.50 19.19 14.91
CA SER A 359 11.60 19.59 13.83
C SER A 359 11.73 18.69 12.62
N VAL A 360 12.96 18.28 12.26
CA VAL A 360 13.21 17.29 11.20
C VAL A 360 12.54 15.96 11.57
N LEU A 361 12.74 15.43 12.78
CA LEU A 361 12.09 14.19 13.22
C LEU A 361 10.56 14.28 13.24
N GLU A 362 10.01 15.36 13.78
CA GLU A 362 8.56 15.63 13.81
C GLU A 362 8.00 15.66 12.38
N HIS A 363 8.69 16.34 11.45
CA HIS A 363 8.30 16.42 10.05
C HIS A 363 8.40 15.07 9.33
N ARG A 364 9.49 14.30 9.50
CA ARG A 364 9.63 12.96 8.89
C ARG A 364 8.58 11.97 9.39
N LEU A 365 8.34 11.96 10.70
CA LEU A 365 7.29 11.13 11.30
C LEU A 365 5.90 11.58 10.88
N PHE A 366 5.67 12.88 10.72
CA PHE A 366 4.43 13.41 10.16
C PHE A 366 4.23 12.90 8.73
N ASN A 367 5.22 13.04 7.84
CA ASN A 367 5.12 12.59 6.46
C ASN A 367 4.81 11.08 6.39
N LEU A 368 5.51 10.26 7.18
CA LEU A 368 5.24 8.82 7.26
C LEU A 368 3.83 8.47 7.74
N ARG A 369 3.27 9.23 8.70
CA ARG A 369 1.89 9.02 9.19
C ARG A 369 0.82 9.40 8.17
N HIS A 370 1.13 10.30 7.24
CA HIS A 370 0.20 10.85 6.26
C HIS A 370 0.43 10.34 4.83
N TYR A 371 1.18 9.25 4.67
CA TYR A 371 1.50 8.67 3.35
C TYR A 371 2.17 9.68 2.40
N LEU A 372 3.11 10.48 2.91
CA LEU A 372 3.91 11.40 2.12
C LEU A 372 5.34 10.85 1.94
N ASP A 373 6.04 11.26 0.88
CA ASP A 373 7.47 11.02 0.70
C ASP A 373 8.32 11.94 1.62
N ILE A 374 9.65 11.84 1.50
CA ILE A 374 10.57 12.62 2.34
C ILE A 374 10.50 14.13 2.04
N GLU A 375 10.14 14.52 0.82
CA GLU A 375 9.93 15.91 0.38
C GLU A 375 8.54 16.47 0.74
N GLY A 376 7.56 15.62 1.05
CA GLY A 376 6.19 15.99 1.41
C GLY A 376 5.15 15.80 0.30
N ASN A 377 5.49 15.15 -0.82
CA ASN A 377 4.52 14.79 -1.86
C ASN A 377 3.79 13.48 -1.51
N MET A 378 2.64 13.20 -2.13
CA MET A 378 1.92 11.95 -1.92
C MET A 378 2.77 10.74 -2.33
N MET A 379 2.96 9.81 -1.40
CA MET A 379 3.77 8.62 -1.60
C MET A 379 3.09 7.65 -2.57
N GLN A 380 3.74 7.34 -3.68
CA GLN A 380 3.30 6.30 -4.60
C GLN A 380 3.92 4.96 -4.22
N LEU A 381 3.25 4.24 -3.31
CA LEU A 381 3.62 2.88 -2.96
C LEU A 381 3.15 1.92 -4.06
N PRO A 382 4.05 1.16 -4.70
CA PRO A 382 3.60 0.06 -5.55
C PRO A 382 2.94 -0.99 -4.65
N LEU A 383 1.68 -1.35 -4.94
CA LEU A 383 0.85 -2.28 -4.12
C LEU A 383 1.50 -3.66 -3.95
N TYR A 384 2.40 -4.03 -4.88
CA TYR A 384 3.30 -5.20 -4.87
C TYR A 384 4.63 -4.81 -5.52
N ALA A 385 5.75 -5.48 -5.17
CA ALA A 385 6.91 -5.49 -6.07
C ALA A 385 6.42 -5.92 -7.47
N ALA A 386 6.90 -5.29 -8.55
CA ALA A 386 6.34 -5.44 -9.89
C ALA A 386 6.06 -6.92 -10.25
N ALA A 387 4.78 -7.26 -10.43
CA ALA A 387 4.33 -8.57 -10.89
C ALA A 387 3.32 -8.40 -12.04
N PHE A 388 3.71 -8.97 -13.19
CA PHE A 388 2.97 -9.47 -14.36
C PHE A 388 1.72 -8.75 -14.94
N ASP A 389 1.61 -8.97 -16.25
CA ASP A 389 0.79 -8.37 -17.32
C ASP A 389 -0.75 -8.24 -17.08
N PRO A 390 -1.43 -7.14 -17.50
CA PRO A 390 -2.82 -6.80 -17.14
C PRO A 390 -3.94 -7.63 -17.81
N PHE A 391 -3.65 -8.69 -18.56
CA PHE A 391 -4.67 -9.42 -19.33
C PHE A 391 -5.52 -10.43 -18.52
N ASP A 392 -5.23 -10.66 -17.24
CA ASP A 392 -6.00 -11.60 -16.40
C ASP A 392 -7.30 -11.01 -15.80
N LEU A 393 -7.52 -9.70 -15.89
CA LEU A 393 -8.80 -9.08 -15.50
C LEU A 393 -9.90 -9.18 -16.58
N LEU A 394 -9.55 -9.59 -17.81
CA LEU A 394 -10.51 -9.81 -18.89
C LEU A 394 -11.15 -11.22 -18.88
N ARG A 395 -10.56 -12.18 -18.17
CA ARG A 395 -11.09 -13.57 -18.09
C ARG A 395 -12.11 -13.80 -16.98
N SER A 396 -12.23 -12.92 -15.98
CA SER A 396 -13.10 -13.13 -14.81
C SER A 396 -14.52 -12.53 -14.93
N ARG A 397 -14.88 -11.94 -16.07
CA ARG A 397 -16.18 -11.25 -16.27
C ARG A 397 -17.19 -12.02 -17.15
N ILE A 398 -16.95 -13.31 -17.46
CA ILE A 398 -17.80 -14.12 -18.37
C ILE A 398 -18.79 -15.05 -17.62
N GLY A 399 -18.78 -15.12 -16.28
CA GLY A 399 -19.70 -15.96 -15.50
C GLY A 399 -20.99 -15.23 -15.07
N GLY A 400 -22.01 -15.25 -15.92
CA GLY A 400 -23.33 -14.64 -15.67
C GLY A 400 -24.24 -15.39 -14.69
N THR A 401 -25.21 -14.63 -14.18
CA THR A 401 -26.18 -14.79 -13.09
C THR A 401 -27.30 -15.84 -13.25
N SER A 402 -27.65 -16.45 -12.10
CA SER A 402 -28.97 -16.84 -11.55
C SER A 402 -30.12 -17.31 -12.45
N GLU A 403 -30.59 -18.56 -12.21
CA GLU A 403 -31.93 -19.04 -12.59
C GLU A 403 -32.72 -19.54 -11.36
N LEU A 404 -34.00 -19.15 -11.30
CA LEU A 404 -34.99 -19.54 -10.30
C LEU A 404 -35.88 -20.66 -10.86
N THR A 405 -35.85 -21.82 -10.21
CA THR A 405 -36.68 -22.99 -10.53
C THR A 405 -38.10 -22.84 -9.95
N TYR A 406 -39.12 -22.76 -10.80
CA TYR A 406 -40.52 -22.96 -10.41
C TYR A 406 -40.94 -24.40 -10.72
N LEU A 407 -41.16 -25.21 -9.68
CA LEU A 407 -41.80 -26.52 -9.79
C LEU A 407 -43.33 -26.38 -9.70
N GLN A 408 -44.02 -26.84 -10.74
CA GLN A 408 -45.47 -26.99 -10.80
C GLN A 408 -45.89 -28.33 -10.19
N SER A 409 -46.49 -28.29 -8.99
CA SER A 409 -47.43 -29.31 -8.52
C SER A 409 -48.82 -28.70 -8.57
N GLY A 410 -49.54 -28.89 -9.68
CA GLY A 410 -50.91 -28.44 -9.86
C GLY A 410 -51.69 -29.47 -10.68
N SER A 411 -52.88 -29.81 -10.21
CA SER A 411 -53.84 -30.73 -10.84
C SER A 411 -53.85 -30.65 -12.37
N LEU A 412 -53.63 -31.78 -13.06
CA LEU A 412 -53.72 -31.87 -14.51
C LEU A 412 -55.13 -31.50 -14.98
N SER A 413 -55.32 -30.30 -15.55
CA SER A 413 -56.59 -29.87 -16.13
C SER A 413 -56.75 -30.48 -17.51
N ILE A 414 -57.57 -31.52 -17.62
CA ILE A 414 -57.80 -32.26 -18.88
C ILE A 414 -58.84 -31.50 -19.70
N PRO A 415 -58.51 -31.03 -20.93
CA PRO A 415 -59.47 -30.35 -21.78
C PRO A 415 -60.56 -31.31 -22.29
N SER A 416 -61.71 -30.76 -22.70
CA SER A 416 -62.82 -31.56 -23.23
C SER A 416 -62.57 -32.16 -24.61
N TYR A 417 -61.61 -31.62 -25.36
CA TYR A 417 -61.27 -32.03 -26.73
C TYR A 417 -60.09 -33.01 -26.74
N CYS A 418 -60.11 -33.91 -27.71
CA CYS A 418 -59.04 -34.87 -27.98
C CYS A 418 -57.76 -34.15 -28.42
N PHE A 419 -56.64 -34.83 -28.20
CA PHE A 419 -55.29 -34.32 -28.44
C PHE A 419 -55.12 -33.75 -29.85
N ARG A 420 -55.61 -34.45 -30.87
CA ARG A 420 -55.42 -34.05 -32.28
C ARG A 420 -56.03 -32.69 -32.61
N VAL A 421 -57.19 -32.37 -32.02
CA VAL A 421 -57.87 -31.08 -32.22
C VAL A 421 -57.13 -29.97 -31.48
N MET A 422 -56.71 -30.24 -30.24
CA MET A 422 -55.94 -29.29 -29.42
C MET A 422 -54.59 -28.96 -30.06
N LEU A 423 -53.90 -29.96 -30.61
CA LEU A 423 -52.61 -29.82 -31.27
C LEU A 423 -52.66 -28.86 -32.46
N GLU A 424 -53.64 -29.01 -33.35
CA GLU A 424 -53.77 -28.13 -34.53
C GLU A 424 -54.05 -26.67 -34.11
N LYS A 425 -54.86 -26.47 -33.07
CA LYS A 425 -55.11 -25.13 -32.53
C LYS A 425 -53.87 -24.51 -31.88
N ALA A 426 -53.09 -25.29 -31.15
CA ALA A 426 -51.85 -24.81 -30.55
C ALA A 426 -50.80 -24.44 -31.62
N LYS A 427 -50.70 -25.21 -32.72
CA LYS A 427 -49.80 -24.90 -33.86
C LYS A 427 -50.18 -23.58 -34.54
N GLU A 428 -51.47 -23.33 -34.77
CA GLU A 428 -51.99 -22.09 -35.37
C GLU A 428 -51.59 -20.86 -34.53
N GLN A 429 -51.76 -20.94 -33.20
CA GLN A 429 -51.40 -19.85 -32.29
C GLN A 429 -49.89 -19.65 -32.18
N ALA A 430 -49.10 -20.73 -32.21
CA ALA A 430 -47.65 -20.64 -32.23
C ALA A 430 -47.13 -19.94 -33.49
N ALA A 431 -47.73 -20.18 -34.66
CA ALA A 431 -47.38 -19.48 -35.90
C ALA A 431 -47.65 -17.96 -35.82
N ALA A 432 -48.77 -17.55 -35.23
CA ALA A 432 -49.06 -16.13 -35.01
C ALA A 432 -48.02 -15.47 -34.10
N LEU A 433 -47.59 -16.16 -33.03
CA LEU A 433 -46.55 -15.67 -32.12
C LEU A 433 -45.20 -15.47 -32.85
N ILE A 434 -44.81 -16.39 -33.74
CA ILE A 434 -43.59 -16.26 -34.55
C ILE A 434 -43.62 -14.98 -35.40
N THR A 435 -44.72 -14.73 -36.12
CA THR A 435 -44.82 -13.52 -36.97
C THR A 435 -44.74 -12.21 -36.18
N LEU A 436 -45.20 -12.22 -34.93
CA LEU A 436 -45.14 -11.07 -34.04
C LEU A 436 -43.73 -10.88 -33.48
N GLY A 437 -43.03 -11.98 -33.19
CA GLY A 437 -41.61 -12.00 -32.86
C GLY A 437 -40.74 -11.38 -33.95
N ASP A 438 -40.95 -11.75 -35.22
CA ASP A 438 -40.18 -11.20 -36.36
C ASP A 438 -40.39 -9.69 -36.53
N LYS A 439 -41.62 -9.20 -36.36
CA LYS A 439 -41.93 -7.76 -36.39
C LYS A 439 -41.27 -7.02 -35.24
N ARG A 440 -41.26 -7.61 -34.04
CA ARG A 440 -40.55 -7.05 -32.88
C ARG A 440 -39.06 -6.92 -33.18
N LEU A 441 -38.42 -7.97 -33.70
CA LEU A 441 -37.01 -7.95 -34.08
C LEU A 441 -36.72 -6.83 -35.11
N SER A 442 -37.53 -6.72 -36.17
CA SER A 442 -37.35 -5.70 -37.20
C SER A 442 -37.42 -4.26 -36.66
N TYR A 443 -38.35 -3.95 -35.75
CA TYR A 443 -38.42 -2.63 -35.12
C TYR A 443 -37.24 -2.36 -34.18
N TYR A 444 -36.76 -3.37 -33.45
CA TYR A 444 -35.55 -3.25 -32.66
C TYR A 444 -34.32 -2.99 -33.55
N GLU A 445 -34.14 -3.74 -34.64
CA GLU A 445 -33.04 -3.52 -35.58
C GLU A 445 -33.06 -2.11 -36.16
N GLN A 446 -34.23 -1.61 -36.55
CA GLN A 446 -34.34 -0.26 -37.10
C GLN A 446 -34.08 0.82 -36.05
N LYS A 447 -34.53 0.62 -34.81
CA LYS A 447 -34.20 1.50 -33.67
C LYS A 447 -32.68 1.54 -33.44
N GLU A 448 -32.02 0.38 -33.36
CA GLU A 448 -30.58 0.28 -33.13
C GLU A 448 -29.76 0.88 -34.29
N ARG A 449 -30.22 0.76 -35.55
CA ARG A 449 -29.58 1.43 -36.69
C ARG A 449 -29.57 2.94 -36.55
N TYR A 450 -30.73 3.54 -36.24
CA TYR A 450 -30.82 4.99 -36.03
C TYR A 450 -30.07 5.45 -34.78
N HIS A 451 -30.11 4.65 -33.71
CA HIS A 451 -29.31 4.92 -32.52
C HIS A 451 -27.82 4.96 -32.84
N THR A 452 -27.32 3.98 -33.61
CA THR A 452 -25.92 3.92 -34.03
C THR A 452 -25.54 5.09 -34.94
N GLU A 453 -26.41 5.47 -35.88
CA GLU A 453 -26.20 6.63 -36.75
C GLU A 453 -26.11 7.93 -35.93
N ASN A 454 -27.04 8.13 -34.99
CA ASN A 454 -27.02 9.27 -34.08
C ASN A 454 -25.76 9.28 -33.19
N MET A 455 -25.36 8.11 -32.67
CA MET A 455 -24.14 7.96 -31.88
C MET A 455 -22.89 8.30 -32.70
N GLN A 456 -22.76 7.80 -33.93
CA GLN A 456 -21.63 8.12 -34.80
C GLN A 456 -21.54 9.62 -35.11
N LEU A 457 -22.68 10.27 -35.37
CA LEU A 457 -22.71 11.72 -35.59
C LEU A 457 -22.37 12.49 -34.32
N LYS A 458 -22.87 12.06 -33.17
CA LYS A 458 -22.52 12.64 -31.88
C LYS A 458 -21.03 12.51 -31.59
N ASP A 459 -20.48 11.32 -31.77
CA ASP A 459 -19.05 11.04 -31.62
C ASP A 459 -18.23 11.89 -32.59
N ALA A 460 -18.69 12.07 -33.84
CA ALA A 460 -18.04 12.97 -34.79
C ALA A 460 -18.02 14.43 -34.29
N THR A 461 -19.08 14.90 -33.63
CA THR A 461 -19.11 16.24 -33.02
C THR A 461 -18.15 16.36 -31.84
N GLU A 462 -18.13 15.37 -30.95
CA GLU A 462 -17.24 15.33 -29.80
C GLU A 462 -15.77 15.21 -30.24
N LEU A 463 -15.48 14.42 -31.26
CA LEU A 463 -14.16 14.30 -31.88
C LEU A 463 -13.74 15.61 -32.56
N ALA A 464 -14.64 16.27 -33.28
CA ALA A 464 -14.35 17.57 -33.88
C ALA A 464 -14.05 18.63 -32.79
N GLN A 465 -14.83 18.67 -31.72
CA GLN A 465 -14.59 19.54 -30.57
C GLN A 465 -13.26 19.24 -29.88
N ALA A 466 -12.96 17.97 -29.64
CA ALA A 466 -11.68 17.54 -29.08
C ALA A 466 -10.52 17.91 -30.01
N SER A 467 -10.69 17.78 -31.32
CA SER A 467 -9.68 18.19 -32.31
C SER A 467 -9.43 19.69 -32.28
N ALA A 468 -10.48 20.52 -32.13
CA ALA A 468 -10.36 21.96 -31.99
C ALA A 468 -9.61 22.32 -30.69
N ALA A 469 -9.94 21.66 -29.57
CA ALA A 469 -9.23 21.83 -28.31
C ALA A 469 -7.75 21.39 -28.40
N ILE A 470 -7.45 20.31 -29.13
CA ILE A 470 -6.07 19.88 -29.39
C ILE A 470 -5.34 20.94 -30.22
N GLN A 471 -5.95 21.48 -31.28
CA GLN A 471 -5.34 22.54 -32.08
C GLN A 471 -5.11 23.82 -31.27
N SER A 472 -6.01 24.19 -30.34
CA SER A 472 -5.78 25.35 -29.46
C SER A 472 -4.62 25.10 -28.49
N LEU A 473 -4.50 23.89 -27.94
CA LEU A 473 -3.36 23.52 -27.11
C LEU A 473 -2.05 23.51 -27.92
N LEU A 474 -2.09 23.03 -29.17
CA LEU A 474 -0.94 23.08 -30.07
C LEU A 474 -0.54 24.52 -30.38
N LEU A 475 -1.50 25.42 -30.57
CA LEU A 475 -1.22 26.85 -30.73
C LEU A 475 -0.52 27.44 -29.50
N ASP A 476 -1.01 27.13 -28.29
CA ASP A 476 -0.38 27.58 -27.04
C ASP A 476 1.00 26.96 -26.83
N GLN A 477 1.21 25.71 -27.27
CA GLN A 477 2.53 25.08 -27.34
C GLN A 477 3.45 25.84 -28.29
N GLN A 478 2.98 26.23 -29.48
CA GLN A 478 3.80 27.02 -30.42
C GLN A 478 4.17 28.40 -29.84
N LYS A 479 3.27 29.03 -29.08
CA LYS A 479 3.57 30.29 -28.35
C LYS A 479 4.59 30.08 -27.23
N SER A 480 4.44 29.02 -26.46
CA SER A 480 5.42 28.66 -25.42
C SER A 480 6.81 28.34 -26.01
N ALA A 481 6.85 27.71 -27.19
CA ALA A 481 8.08 27.48 -27.93
C ALA A 481 8.72 28.80 -28.43
N LEU A 482 7.92 29.80 -28.77
CA LEU A 482 8.44 31.14 -29.08
C LEU A 482 9.08 31.78 -27.84
N ASP A 483 8.43 31.68 -26.68
CA ASP A 483 8.96 32.23 -25.43
C ASP A 483 10.26 31.53 -25.00
N SER A 484 10.36 30.21 -25.20
CA SER A 484 11.60 29.47 -24.93
C SER A 484 12.73 29.86 -25.90
N LEU A 485 12.43 30.07 -27.19
CA LEU A 485 13.41 30.57 -28.17
C LEU A 485 13.87 31.99 -27.83
N LYS A 486 12.98 32.87 -27.35
CA LYS A 486 13.36 34.21 -26.86
C LYS A 486 14.28 34.12 -25.64
N ALA A 487 13.99 33.23 -24.70
CA ALA A 487 14.86 33.00 -23.54
C ALA A 487 16.23 32.39 -23.94
N ALA A 488 16.24 31.47 -24.92
CA ALA A 488 17.49 30.94 -25.47
C ALA A 488 18.32 32.04 -26.14
N LYS A 489 17.66 32.96 -26.85
CA LYS A 489 18.31 34.13 -27.45
C LYS A 489 18.94 35.02 -26.39
N THR A 490 18.22 35.38 -25.32
CA THR A 490 18.79 36.22 -24.24
C THR A 490 19.95 35.52 -23.54
N MET A 491 19.89 34.18 -23.38
CA MET A 491 21.01 33.40 -22.86
C MET A 491 22.24 33.46 -23.79
N ALA A 492 22.04 33.32 -25.10
CA ALA A 492 23.12 33.42 -26.09
C ALA A 492 23.71 34.84 -26.16
N GLU A 493 22.89 35.88 -26.04
CA GLU A 493 23.33 37.29 -25.93
C GLU A 493 24.17 37.51 -24.66
N ASN A 494 23.72 36.99 -23.51
CA ASN A 494 24.49 37.06 -22.26
C ASN A 494 25.83 36.32 -22.38
N LYS A 495 25.84 35.15 -23.01
CA LYS A 495 27.04 34.37 -23.29
C LYS A 495 28.01 35.13 -24.19
N GLN A 496 27.50 35.76 -25.26
CA GLN A 496 28.29 36.62 -26.14
C GLN A 496 28.89 37.79 -25.36
N ALA A 497 28.09 38.51 -24.57
CA ALA A 497 28.53 39.64 -23.78
C ALA A 497 29.61 39.24 -22.75
N TYR A 498 29.41 38.09 -22.09
CA TYR A 498 30.37 37.56 -21.12
C TYR A 498 31.72 37.22 -21.75
N TYR A 499 31.74 36.41 -22.82
CA TYR A 499 32.99 36.03 -23.48
C TYR A 499 33.66 37.19 -24.21
N ALA A 500 32.89 38.13 -24.76
CA ALA A 500 33.43 39.37 -25.32
C ALA A 500 34.08 40.24 -24.24
N GLY A 501 33.49 40.30 -23.03
CA GLY A 501 34.09 40.95 -21.87
C GLY A 501 35.42 40.30 -21.46
N LEU A 502 35.43 38.97 -21.29
CA LEU A 502 36.65 38.23 -20.96
C LEU A 502 37.76 38.37 -22.01
N ALA A 503 37.41 38.29 -23.29
CA ALA A 503 38.37 38.45 -24.38
C ALA A 503 38.96 39.87 -24.44
N LYS A 504 38.19 40.89 -24.03
CA LYS A 504 38.63 42.29 -23.96
C LYS A 504 39.53 42.56 -22.74
N ASP A 505 39.19 42.00 -21.58
CA ASP A 505 39.93 42.21 -20.34
C ASP A 505 41.25 41.41 -20.30
N GLY A 506 41.34 40.31 -21.05
CA GLY A 506 42.57 39.55 -21.26
C GLY A 506 43.13 38.94 -19.98
N THR A 507 44.42 39.13 -19.71
CA THR A 507 45.08 38.62 -18.50
C THR A 507 44.77 39.48 -17.28
N SER A 508 44.31 38.86 -16.19
CA SER A 508 44.04 39.56 -14.94
C SER A 508 45.33 40.09 -14.30
N THR A 509 45.20 41.09 -13.41
CA THR A 509 46.35 41.67 -12.70
C THR A 509 47.13 40.65 -11.87
N LYS A 510 46.44 39.68 -11.27
CA LYS A 510 47.06 38.59 -10.50
C LYS A 510 47.78 37.58 -11.40
N GLU A 511 47.24 37.26 -12.58
CA GLU A 511 47.91 36.40 -13.55
C GLU A 511 49.19 37.07 -14.10
N CYS A 512 49.14 38.38 -14.36
CA CYS A 512 50.34 39.16 -14.69
C CYS A 512 51.38 39.15 -13.56
N GLN A 513 50.95 39.27 -12.30
CA GLN A 513 51.85 39.16 -11.14
C GLN A 513 52.45 37.76 -11.02
N ALA A 514 51.67 36.69 -11.17
CA ALA A 514 52.16 35.31 -11.13
C ALA A 514 53.17 35.02 -12.26
N ARG A 515 52.87 35.49 -13.47
CA ARG A 515 53.77 35.43 -14.64
C ARG A 515 55.08 36.18 -14.36
N ASN A 516 55.01 37.38 -13.79
CA ASN A 516 56.20 38.17 -13.44
C ASN A 516 57.01 37.52 -12.30
N LEU A 517 56.35 36.89 -11.32
CA LEU A 517 57.01 36.17 -10.21
C LEU A 517 57.77 34.94 -10.71
N LEU A 518 57.23 34.22 -11.70
CA LEU A 518 57.95 33.14 -12.40
C LEU A 518 59.24 33.67 -13.03
N LEU A 519 59.17 34.78 -13.78
CA LEU A 519 60.35 35.40 -14.38
C LEU A 519 61.36 35.87 -13.32
N THR A 520 60.93 36.57 -12.27
CA THR A 520 61.86 37.04 -11.23
C THR A 520 62.51 35.89 -10.45
N SER A 521 61.79 34.78 -10.22
CA SER A 521 62.37 33.59 -9.57
C SER A 521 63.54 32.97 -10.35
N THR A 522 63.45 32.94 -11.69
CA THR A 522 64.54 32.45 -12.55
C THR A 522 65.80 33.32 -12.49
N VAL A 523 65.63 34.64 -12.33
CA VAL A 523 66.73 35.60 -12.19
C VAL A 523 67.46 35.42 -10.85
N PHE A 524 66.74 35.16 -9.76
CA PHE A 524 67.35 34.95 -8.44
C PHE A 524 68.18 33.65 -8.37
N GLN A 525 67.83 32.59 -9.11
CA GLN A 525 68.64 31.36 -9.17
C GLN A 525 69.98 31.55 -9.90
N GLY A 526 70.06 32.46 -10.88
CA GLY A 526 71.30 32.74 -11.63
C GLY A 526 72.41 33.38 -10.77
N ALA A 527 72.06 34.16 -9.75
CA ALA A 527 73.02 34.86 -8.88
C ALA A 527 73.84 33.93 -7.96
N ILE A 528 73.39 32.70 -7.73
CA ILE A 528 74.06 31.70 -6.87
C ILE A 528 75.25 31.02 -7.58
N SER A 529 75.32 31.13 -8.91
CA SER A 529 76.35 30.49 -9.76
C SER A 529 77.79 30.90 -9.44
N GLY A 530 78.02 32.10 -8.90
CA GLY A 530 79.35 32.57 -8.49
C GLY A 530 79.92 31.87 -7.25
N ALA A 531 79.06 31.37 -6.35
CA ALA A 531 79.49 30.83 -5.06
C ALA A 531 79.90 29.34 -5.12
N ALA A 532 79.27 28.55 -6.00
CA ALA A 532 79.52 27.11 -6.10
C ALA A 532 80.92 26.76 -6.67
N VAL A 533 81.44 27.60 -7.57
CA VAL A 533 82.77 27.41 -8.18
C VAL A 533 83.90 27.60 -7.15
N ALA A 534 83.72 28.52 -6.18
CA ALA A 534 84.73 28.78 -5.15
C ALA A 534 84.86 27.63 -4.13
N ALA A 535 83.76 26.95 -3.79
CA ALA A 535 83.75 25.83 -2.85
C ALA A 535 84.47 24.57 -3.40
N GLY A 536 84.41 24.36 -4.72
CA GLY A 536 85.09 23.23 -5.38
C GLY A 536 86.63 23.33 -5.35
N ILE A 537 87.18 24.56 -5.37
CA ILE A 537 88.64 24.79 -5.36
C ILE A 537 89.22 24.60 -3.96
N ALA A 538 88.49 25.01 -2.90
CA ALA A 538 88.95 24.86 -1.52
C ALA A 538 88.98 23.39 -1.02
N ALA A 539 88.20 22.50 -1.64
CA ALA A 539 88.14 21.08 -1.28
C ALA A 539 89.30 20.23 -1.83
N ALA A 540 90.10 20.77 -2.75
CA ALA A 540 91.22 20.07 -3.40
C ALA A 540 92.53 20.08 -2.60
N VAL A 541 92.55 20.70 -1.41
CA VAL A 541 93.72 20.75 -0.53
C VAL A 541 93.68 19.56 0.44
N PRO A 542 94.75 18.74 0.54
CA PRO A 542 94.79 17.58 1.46
C PRO A 542 94.58 18.00 2.92
N ARG A 543 93.74 17.27 3.65
CA ARG A 543 93.46 17.54 5.08
C ARG A 543 94.24 16.64 6.06
N ILE A 544 94.95 15.61 5.57
CA ILE A 544 95.71 14.64 6.38
C ILE A 544 97.10 14.44 5.74
N PHE A 545 98.18 14.41 6.55
CA PHE A 545 99.57 14.17 6.11
C PHE A 545 100.23 13.06 6.95
N GLY A 546 100.96 12.12 6.32
CA GLY A 546 101.70 11.05 7.00
C GLY A 546 101.80 9.74 6.18
N VAL A 547 102.08 8.61 6.85
CA VAL A 547 102.21 7.26 6.23
C VAL A 547 100.89 6.67 5.71
N ALA A 548 99.77 7.34 5.99
CA ALA A 548 98.54 7.24 5.21
C ALA A 548 98.35 8.59 4.50
N GLN A 549 98.71 8.65 3.22
CA GLN A 549 98.56 9.87 2.42
C GLN A 549 97.18 9.87 1.76
N ASP A 550 96.32 10.78 2.21
CA ASP A 550 95.03 11.04 1.56
C ASP A 550 95.29 11.79 0.25
N THR A 551 95.03 11.11 -0.85
CA THR A 551 94.95 11.71 -2.18
C THR A 551 93.64 12.49 -2.24
N GLY A 552 93.68 13.76 -1.82
CA GLY A 552 92.53 14.66 -1.76
C GLY A 552 91.59 14.49 -2.96
N ASP A 553 90.28 14.49 -2.67
CA ASP A 553 89.18 14.05 -3.53
C ASP A 553 89.38 14.34 -5.04
N HIS A 554 89.88 13.34 -5.77
CA HIS A 554 90.29 13.45 -7.17
C HIS A 554 89.11 13.46 -8.14
N GLY A 555 88.38 14.59 -8.13
CA GLY A 555 87.46 14.97 -9.21
C GLY A 555 85.99 14.86 -8.88
N VAL A 556 85.58 14.21 -7.78
CA VAL A 556 84.16 14.07 -7.43
C VAL A 556 83.53 15.44 -7.10
N ARG A 557 84.21 16.27 -6.33
CA ARG A 557 83.71 17.62 -5.97
C ARG A 557 83.84 18.68 -7.07
N ALA A 558 84.83 18.56 -7.95
CA ALA A 558 84.94 19.42 -9.15
C ALA A 558 83.86 19.07 -10.19
N LEU A 559 83.56 17.77 -10.39
CA LEU A 559 82.40 17.33 -11.18
C LEU A 559 81.07 17.77 -10.56
N LEU A 560 80.94 17.76 -9.22
CA LEU A 560 79.74 18.27 -8.55
C LEU A 560 79.56 19.78 -8.77
N GLY A 561 80.64 20.56 -8.89
CA GLY A 561 80.59 21.99 -9.23
C GLY A 561 80.14 22.25 -10.68
N VAL A 562 80.71 21.53 -11.65
CA VAL A 562 80.30 21.65 -13.08
C VAL A 562 78.88 21.10 -13.30
N GLY A 563 78.55 19.95 -12.69
CA GLY A 563 77.20 19.39 -12.69
C GLY A 563 76.17 20.33 -12.04
N GLY A 564 76.55 21.04 -10.98
CA GLY A 564 75.75 22.09 -10.36
C GLY A 564 75.49 23.29 -11.29
N THR A 565 76.50 23.74 -12.06
CA THR A 565 76.30 24.82 -13.05
C THR A 565 75.40 24.40 -14.22
N ALA A 566 75.54 23.15 -14.69
CA ALA A 566 74.68 22.60 -15.73
C ALA A 566 73.23 22.45 -15.23
N ALA A 567 73.02 21.94 -14.01
CA ALA A 567 71.71 21.83 -13.38
C ALA A 567 71.02 23.19 -13.21
N LEU A 568 71.75 24.22 -12.75
CA LEU A 568 71.22 25.60 -12.65
C LEU A 568 70.83 26.18 -14.00
N SER A 569 71.64 25.96 -15.05
CA SER A 569 71.29 26.42 -16.39
C SER A 569 70.04 25.70 -16.94
N ALA A 570 69.88 24.42 -16.64
CA ALA A 570 68.69 23.65 -17.00
C ALA A 570 67.44 24.14 -16.24
N ASP A 571 67.57 24.53 -14.97
CA ASP A 571 66.45 25.07 -14.19
C ASP A 571 66.06 26.49 -14.64
N ILE A 572 67.01 27.34 -15.03
CA ILE A 572 66.71 28.64 -15.66
C ILE A 572 66.00 28.45 -17.01
N MET A 573 66.48 27.51 -17.84
CA MET A 573 65.83 27.15 -19.10
C MET A 573 64.43 26.56 -18.86
N ARG A 574 64.24 25.76 -17.81
CA ARG A 574 62.92 25.22 -17.43
C ARG A 574 61.99 26.33 -16.96
N GLY A 575 62.41 27.23 -16.09
CA GLY A 575 61.56 28.31 -15.60
C GLY A 575 61.18 29.34 -16.68
N THR A 576 62.08 29.60 -17.64
CA THR A 576 61.75 30.42 -18.83
C THR A 576 60.82 29.69 -19.79
N ALA A 577 61.00 28.37 -19.98
CA ALA A 577 60.05 27.55 -20.74
C ALA A 577 58.67 27.52 -20.08
N ASP A 578 58.60 27.38 -18.76
CA ASP A 578 57.35 27.40 -17.98
C ASP A 578 56.65 28.76 -18.08
N TYR A 579 57.41 29.88 -18.05
CA TYR A 579 56.88 31.22 -18.31
C TYR A 579 56.25 31.31 -19.70
N VAL A 580 56.99 30.89 -20.75
CA VAL A 580 56.51 30.97 -22.14
C VAL A 580 55.29 30.07 -22.33
N GLN A 581 55.29 28.89 -21.72
CA GLN A 581 54.16 27.97 -21.76
C GLN A 581 52.92 28.58 -21.08
N LEU A 582 53.08 29.20 -19.91
CA LEU A 582 51.99 29.84 -19.17
C LEU A 582 51.43 31.06 -19.93
N ASP A 583 52.30 31.87 -20.53
CA ASP A 583 51.89 33.02 -21.36
C ASP A 583 51.15 32.57 -22.63
N GLU A 584 51.65 31.54 -23.32
CA GLU A 584 50.98 30.93 -24.47
C GLU A 584 49.64 30.28 -24.10
N GLN A 585 49.53 29.68 -22.92
CA GLN A 585 48.25 29.18 -22.41
C GLN A 585 47.23 30.31 -22.21
N TYR A 586 47.65 31.47 -21.72
CA TYR A 586 46.76 32.63 -21.59
C TYR A 586 46.37 33.22 -22.95
N ARG A 587 47.32 33.31 -23.88
CA ARG A 587 47.05 33.76 -25.25
C ARG A 587 46.04 32.85 -25.95
N ARG A 588 46.24 31.52 -25.88
CA ARG A 588 45.29 30.53 -26.45
C ARG A 588 43.92 30.59 -25.79
N ARG A 589 43.88 30.75 -24.46
CA ARG A 589 42.62 30.94 -23.72
C ARG A 589 41.87 32.19 -24.19
N GLN A 590 42.58 33.29 -24.45
CA GLN A 590 41.99 34.52 -24.98
C GLN A 590 41.46 34.32 -26.41
N GLU A 591 42.18 33.58 -27.25
CA GLU A 591 41.70 33.17 -28.59
C GLU A 591 40.45 32.29 -28.50
N GLU A 592 40.41 31.34 -27.56
CA GLU A 592 39.24 30.49 -27.29
C GLU A 592 38.03 31.32 -26.82
N TRP A 593 38.24 32.33 -25.97
CA TRP A 593 37.17 33.24 -25.56
C TRP A 593 36.67 34.10 -26.71
N ALA A 594 37.55 34.65 -27.54
CA ALA A 594 37.18 35.42 -28.72
C ALA A 594 36.39 34.55 -29.71
N PHE A 595 36.83 33.31 -29.94
CA PHE A 595 36.10 32.33 -30.75
C PHE A 595 34.72 32.01 -30.15
N SER A 596 34.64 31.78 -28.84
CA SER A 596 33.38 31.49 -28.14
C SER A 596 32.40 32.66 -28.20
N ALA A 597 32.89 33.89 -28.15
CA ALA A 597 32.08 35.10 -28.32
C ALA A 597 31.50 35.19 -29.74
N GLU A 598 32.31 34.94 -30.77
CA GLU A 598 31.82 34.95 -32.17
C GLU A 598 30.87 33.78 -32.44
N GLN A 599 31.12 32.59 -31.85
CA GLN A 599 30.20 31.46 -31.92
C GLN A 599 28.83 31.80 -31.29
N ALA A 600 28.82 32.43 -30.11
CA ALA A 600 27.59 32.86 -29.45
C ALA A 600 26.84 33.92 -30.28
N LYS A 601 27.55 34.83 -30.95
CA LYS A 601 26.94 35.80 -31.87
C LYS A 601 26.28 35.14 -33.08
N ASN A 602 26.90 34.10 -33.65
CA ASN A 602 26.28 33.30 -34.71
C ASN A 602 25.07 32.52 -34.19
N GLU A 603 25.13 32.00 -32.96
CA GLU A 603 24.01 31.36 -32.27
C GLU A 603 22.81 32.31 -32.12
N VAL A 604 23.03 33.56 -31.71
CA VAL A 604 21.99 34.61 -31.69
C VAL A 604 21.36 34.81 -33.07
N THR A 605 22.18 34.86 -34.12
CA THR A 605 21.69 35.04 -35.50
C THR A 605 20.82 33.88 -35.98
N VAL A 606 21.19 32.64 -35.64
CA VAL A 606 20.39 31.44 -35.93
C VAL A 606 19.08 31.47 -35.16
N LEU A 607 19.12 31.81 -33.87
CA LEU A 607 17.92 31.92 -33.03
C LEU A 607 16.95 32.99 -33.55
N ASP A 608 17.46 34.12 -34.06
CA ASP A 608 16.62 35.14 -34.69
C ASP A 608 15.88 34.62 -35.94
N ALA A 609 16.55 33.81 -36.77
CA ALA A 609 15.91 33.18 -37.91
C ALA A 609 14.86 32.13 -37.48
N GLN A 610 15.14 31.35 -36.43
CA GLN A 610 14.20 30.38 -35.87
C GLN A 610 12.98 31.04 -35.24
N ILE A 611 13.15 32.16 -34.53
CA ILE A 611 12.05 32.96 -33.98
C ILE A 611 11.12 33.43 -35.10
N LYS A 612 11.66 33.95 -36.21
CA LYS A 612 10.86 34.34 -37.38
C LYS A 612 10.10 33.17 -37.99
N ALA A 613 10.73 31.99 -38.09
CA ALA A 613 10.07 30.78 -38.58
C ALA A 613 8.95 30.33 -37.63
N GLN A 614 9.17 30.42 -36.31
CA GLN A 614 8.20 30.09 -35.29
C GLN A 614 6.98 31.01 -35.31
N GLU A 615 7.16 32.31 -35.56
CA GLU A 615 6.05 33.25 -35.75
C GLU A 615 5.16 32.88 -36.95
N VAL A 616 5.75 32.35 -38.02
CA VAL A 616 4.98 31.82 -39.17
C VAL A 616 4.25 30.54 -38.79
N ALA A 617 4.87 29.64 -38.01
CA ALA A 617 4.23 28.42 -37.50
C ALA A 617 3.03 28.74 -36.61
N ILE A 618 3.11 29.78 -35.76
CA ILE A 618 1.98 30.26 -34.95
C ILE A 618 0.82 30.70 -35.85
N LYS A 619 1.09 31.50 -36.89
CA LYS A 619 0.04 31.93 -37.85
C LYS A 619 -0.62 30.76 -38.58
N ALA A 620 0.15 29.72 -38.89
CA ALA A 620 -0.38 28.49 -39.47
C ALA A 620 -1.28 27.74 -38.47
N ALA A 621 -0.85 27.61 -37.22
CA ALA A 621 -1.64 26.98 -36.16
C ALA A 621 -2.96 27.74 -35.87
N GLU A 622 -2.94 29.08 -35.85
CA GLU A 622 -4.16 29.89 -35.73
C GLU A 622 -5.16 29.63 -36.87
N SER A 623 -4.65 29.40 -38.08
CA SER A 623 -5.48 29.07 -39.24
C SER A 623 -6.06 27.65 -39.12
N SER A 624 -5.29 26.69 -38.59
CA SER A 624 -5.77 25.32 -38.32
C SER A 624 -6.88 25.29 -37.27
N VAL A 625 -6.79 26.10 -36.21
CA VAL A 625 -7.85 26.22 -35.19
C VAL A 625 -9.16 26.68 -35.82
N LYS A 626 -9.13 27.76 -36.63
CA LYS A 626 -10.31 28.26 -37.34
C LYS A 626 -10.94 27.21 -38.27
N TYR A 627 -10.11 26.40 -38.92
CA TYR A 627 -10.57 25.32 -39.78
C TYR A 627 -11.26 24.21 -38.97
N THR A 628 -10.69 23.78 -37.85
CA THR A 628 -11.31 22.76 -36.99
C THR A 628 -12.59 23.24 -36.34
N ASP A 629 -12.68 24.53 -35.98
CA ASP A 629 -13.92 25.13 -35.47
C ASP A 629 -15.03 25.07 -36.54
N SER A 630 -14.69 25.34 -37.80
CA SER A 630 -15.64 25.25 -38.91
C SER A 630 -16.15 23.81 -39.14
N ILE A 631 -15.27 22.79 -39.00
CA ILE A 631 -15.67 21.37 -39.09
C ILE A 631 -16.61 21.00 -37.95
N HIS A 632 -16.31 21.45 -36.73
CA HIS A 632 -17.18 21.21 -35.58
C HIS A 632 -18.59 21.79 -35.81
N ASP A 633 -18.67 23.01 -36.31
CA ASP A 633 -19.95 23.67 -36.60
C ASP A 633 -20.75 22.92 -37.68
N GLU A 634 -20.09 22.42 -38.72
CA GLU A 634 -20.72 21.58 -39.76
C GLU A 634 -21.22 20.24 -39.19
N ALA A 635 -20.39 19.54 -38.40
CA ALA A 635 -20.75 18.27 -37.77
C ALA A 635 -21.94 18.44 -36.81
N LYS A 636 -21.98 19.54 -36.05
CA LYS A 636 -23.07 19.88 -35.14
C LYS A 636 -24.38 20.14 -35.89
N ALA A 637 -24.33 20.90 -36.99
CA ALA A 637 -25.51 21.14 -37.81
C ALA A 637 -26.12 19.84 -38.36
N LEU A 638 -25.27 18.88 -38.76
CA LEU A 638 -25.72 17.55 -39.19
C LEU A 638 -26.36 16.76 -38.03
N TYR A 639 -25.74 16.72 -36.86
CA TYR A 639 -26.29 16.05 -35.69
C TYR A 639 -27.66 16.62 -35.27
N ASP A 640 -27.81 17.95 -35.22
CA ASP A 640 -29.06 18.62 -34.87
C ASP A 640 -30.18 18.27 -35.86
N TYR A 641 -29.85 18.16 -37.16
CA TYR A 641 -30.80 17.73 -38.19
C TYR A 641 -31.32 16.30 -37.95
N PHE A 642 -30.42 15.33 -37.76
CA PHE A 642 -30.78 13.91 -37.60
C PHE A 642 -31.49 13.60 -36.28
N SER A 643 -31.11 14.28 -35.19
CA SER A 643 -31.66 14.04 -33.86
C SER A 643 -33.03 14.71 -33.64
N GLN A 644 -33.21 15.96 -34.09
CA GLN A 644 -34.38 16.78 -33.72
C GLN A 644 -35.36 17.04 -34.87
N THR A 645 -34.87 17.26 -36.09
CA THR A 645 -35.74 17.78 -37.17
C THR A 645 -36.38 16.69 -38.04
N ARG A 646 -35.77 15.51 -38.12
CA ARG A 646 -36.25 14.39 -38.95
C ARG A 646 -37.47 13.71 -38.31
N GLN A 647 -38.54 13.53 -39.10
CA GLN A 647 -39.79 12.90 -38.63
C GLN A 647 -39.66 11.40 -38.30
N VAL A 648 -38.83 10.69 -39.07
CA VAL A 648 -38.47 9.28 -38.79
C VAL A 648 -37.16 9.30 -37.99
N ASN A 649 -37.27 9.11 -36.68
CA ASN A 649 -36.16 9.14 -35.75
C ASN A 649 -36.20 7.93 -34.81
N GLU A 650 -35.15 7.79 -33.99
CA GLU A 650 -35.01 6.70 -33.02
C GLU A 650 -36.22 6.60 -32.07
N SER A 651 -36.71 7.74 -31.57
CA SER A 651 -37.82 7.80 -30.61
C SER A 651 -39.13 7.21 -31.14
N LEU A 652 -39.36 7.27 -32.46
CA LEU A 652 -40.51 6.65 -33.09
C LEU A 652 -40.43 5.12 -33.04
N TYR A 653 -39.28 4.55 -33.40
CA TYR A 653 -39.09 3.09 -33.42
C TYR A 653 -39.01 2.50 -32.00
N GLU A 654 -38.49 3.24 -31.03
CA GLU A 654 -38.57 2.86 -29.62
C GLU A 654 -40.02 2.70 -29.16
N LYS A 655 -40.90 3.67 -29.48
CA LYS A 655 -42.34 3.57 -29.19
C LYS A 655 -42.98 2.37 -29.88
N MET A 656 -42.66 2.12 -31.15
CA MET A 656 -43.19 0.96 -31.90
C MET A 656 -42.73 -0.38 -31.30
N ALA A 657 -41.45 -0.49 -30.92
CA ALA A 657 -40.88 -1.68 -30.28
C ALA A 657 -41.53 -1.98 -28.92
N ASN A 658 -41.84 -0.95 -28.13
CA ASN A 658 -42.52 -1.11 -26.84
C ASN A 658 -43.97 -1.60 -27.01
N ILE A 659 -44.72 -1.03 -27.96
CA ILE A 659 -46.10 -1.43 -28.23
C ILE A 659 -46.17 -2.89 -28.70
N ILE A 660 -45.30 -3.29 -29.63
CA ILE A 660 -45.30 -4.66 -30.16
C ILE A 660 -44.79 -5.67 -29.12
N GLY A 661 -43.84 -5.28 -28.27
CA GLY A 661 -43.33 -6.09 -27.17
C GLY A 661 -44.43 -6.45 -26.17
N LEU A 662 -45.25 -5.48 -25.77
CA LEU A 662 -46.39 -5.72 -24.87
C LEU A 662 -47.39 -6.73 -25.45
N LEU A 663 -47.73 -6.57 -26.73
CA LEU A 663 -48.63 -7.49 -27.43
C LEU A 663 -48.04 -8.90 -27.55
N HIS A 664 -46.73 -8.99 -27.81
CA HIS A 664 -46.01 -10.26 -27.90
C HIS A 664 -46.05 -11.03 -26.58
N ASP A 665 -45.78 -10.37 -25.46
CA ASP A 665 -45.70 -11.02 -24.15
C ASP A 665 -47.09 -11.50 -23.67
N GLN A 666 -48.14 -10.73 -23.99
CA GLN A 666 -49.53 -11.15 -23.78
C GLN A 666 -49.88 -12.39 -24.59
N LEU A 667 -49.55 -12.42 -25.89
CA LEU A 667 -49.82 -13.56 -26.76
C LEU A 667 -49.03 -14.81 -26.32
N CYS A 668 -47.76 -14.64 -25.94
CA CYS A 668 -46.92 -15.73 -25.43
C CYS A 668 -47.57 -16.47 -24.25
N SER A 669 -48.11 -15.73 -23.29
CA SER A 669 -48.80 -16.32 -22.13
C SER A 669 -50.01 -17.16 -22.55
N LEU A 670 -50.78 -16.68 -23.53
CA LEU A 670 -51.93 -17.39 -24.08
C LEU A 670 -51.51 -18.65 -24.87
N VAL A 671 -50.50 -18.56 -25.74
CA VAL A 671 -50.04 -19.74 -26.51
C VAL A 671 -49.48 -20.82 -25.58
N ARG A 672 -48.77 -20.43 -24.51
CA ARG A 672 -48.26 -21.37 -23.51
C ARG A 672 -49.38 -22.15 -22.82
N THR A 673 -50.51 -21.51 -22.49
CA THR A 673 -51.64 -22.22 -21.89
C THR A 673 -52.29 -23.19 -22.87
N PHE A 674 -52.43 -22.82 -24.15
CA PHE A 674 -52.87 -23.74 -25.20
C PHE A 674 -51.95 -24.96 -25.35
N CYS A 675 -50.63 -24.75 -25.32
CA CYS A 675 -49.67 -25.85 -25.37
C CYS A 675 -49.80 -26.76 -24.15
N ALA A 676 -49.96 -26.19 -22.94
CA ALA A 676 -50.11 -26.97 -21.71
C ALA A 676 -51.39 -27.81 -21.69
N LEU A 677 -52.50 -27.26 -22.19
CA LEU A 677 -53.75 -28.01 -22.36
C LEU A 677 -53.61 -29.13 -23.40
N THR A 678 -52.89 -28.87 -24.49
CA THR A 678 -52.57 -29.89 -25.50
C THR A 678 -51.75 -31.02 -24.90
N GLU A 679 -50.74 -30.71 -24.10
CA GLU A 679 -49.95 -31.70 -23.39
C GLU A 679 -50.80 -32.50 -22.39
N ALA A 680 -51.73 -31.86 -21.66
CA ALA A 680 -52.64 -32.55 -20.77
C ALA A 680 -53.54 -33.56 -21.51
N SER A 681 -54.06 -33.19 -22.69
CA SER A 681 -54.81 -34.12 -23.54
C SER A 681 -53.95 -35.28 -24.06
N TRP A 682 -52.69 -35.02 -24.40
CA TRP A 682 -51.74 -36.04 -24.84
C TRP A 682 -51.49 -37.09 -23.75
N ARG A 683 -51.21 -36.65 -22.52
CA ARG A 683 -50.97 -37.54 -21.36
C ARG A 683 -52.20 -38.37 -21.05
N TYR A 684 -53.39 -37.77 -21.19
CA TYR A 684 -54.66 -38.42 -20.95
C TYR A 684 -54.96 -39.56 -21.93
N GLU A 685 -54.58 -39.45 -23.20
CA GLU A 685 -54.78 -40.52 -24.19
C GLU A 685 -53.68 -41.61 -24.12
N THR A 686 -52.41 -41.22 -23.98
CA THR A 686 -51.23 -42.12 -24.10
C THR A 686 -50.90 -42.92 -22.84
N ASP A 687 -51.35 -42.48 -21.65
CA ASP A 687 -50.98 -42.98 -20.32
C ASP A 687 -49.58 -42.63 -19.83
N ASP A 688 -48.84 -41.79 -20.56
CA ASP A 688 -47.51 -41.41 -20.12
C ASP A 688 -47.56 -40.15 -19.25
N TYR A 689 -47.71 -40.38 -17.94
CA TYR A 689 -47.69 -39.32 -16.92
C TYR A 689 -46.31 -39.11 -16.31
N LYS A 690 -45.35 -39.99 -16.58
CA LYS A 690 -43.98 -39.95 -16.01
C LYS A 690 -43.03 -39.11 -16.85
N ARG A 691 -43.31 -38.96 -18.15
CA ARG A 691 -42.48 -38.14 -19.04
C ARG A 691 -42.34 -36.71 -18.53
N GLN A 692 -41.13 -36.18 -18.68
CA GLN A 692 -40.88 -34.75 -18.52
C GLN A 692 -41.78 -33.93 -19.45
N THR A 693 -42.10 -32.70 -19.06
CA THR A 693 -42.98 -31.87 -19.89
C THR A 693 -42.36 -31.61 -21.25
N PHE A 694 -43.17 -31.72 -22.31
CA PHE A 694 -42.71 -31.39 -23.67
C PHE A 694 -42.41 -29.90 -23.80
N ILE A 695 -43.18 -29.08 -23.08
CA ILE A 695 -42.96 -27.65 -23.01
C ILE A 695 -41.72 -27.42 -22.14
N PRO A 696 -40.65 -26.81 -22.68
CA PRO A 696 -39.47 -26.50 -21.90
C PRO A 696 -39.83 -25.58 -20.73
N ALA A 697 -39.28 -25.86 -19.54
CA ALA A 697 -39.40 -24.93 -18.41
C ALA A 697 -38.80 -23.56 -18.75
N ASP A 698 -37.82 -23.59 -19.63
CA ASP A 698 -36.95 -22.50 -19.99
C ASP A 698 -37.22 -21.96 -21.41
N LEU A 699 -38.42 -21.42 -21.57
CA LEU A 699 -38.84 -20.80 -22.83
C LEU A 699 -38.03 -19.53 -23.15
N TRP A 700 -37.56 -18.84 -22.11
CA TRP A 700 -36.96 -17.51 -22.21
C TRP A 700 -35.43 -17.50 -22.10
N SER A 701 -34.75 -18.61 -21.77
CA SER A 701 -33.29 -18.58 -21.77
C SER A 701 -32.69 -18.26 -23.13
N GLY A 702 -31.63 -17.48 -23.05
CA GLY A 702 -30.83 -17.06 -24.19
C GLY A 702 -31.51 -16.02 -25.08
N ASP A 703 -32.74 -15.60 -24.79
CA ASP A 703 -33.47 -14.63 -25.60
C ASP A 703 -34.16 -13.56 -24.73
N ASN A 704 -33.45 -12.44 -24.56
CA ASN A 704 -33.93 -11.30 -23.77
C ASN A 704 -35.20 -10.64 -24.36
N LEU A 705 -35.51 -10.88 -25.64
CA LEU A 705 -36.67 -10.29 -26.32
C LEU A 705 -37.81 -11.31 -26.55
N GLY A 706 -37.58 -12.59 -26.25
CA GLY A 706 -38.58 -13.65 -26.39
C GLY A 706 -39.01 -13.96 -27.82
N VAL A 707 -38.30 -13.47 -28.83
CA VAL A 707 -38.63 -13.62 -30.26
C VAL A 707 -38.73 -15.10 -30.66
N LEU A 708 -37.87 -15.95 -30.10
CA LEU A 708 -37.77 -17.38 -30.43
C LEU A 708 -38.76 -18.25 -29.65
N VAL A 709 -39.54 -17.69 -28.72
CA VAL A 709 -40.47 -18.46 -27.89
C VAL A 709 -41.51 -19.18 -28.76
N GLY A 710 -42.00 -18.53 -29.81
CA GLY A 710 -42.93 -19.15 -30.78
C GLY A 710 -42.34 -20.37 -31.48
N VAL A 711 -41.07 -20.28 -31.91
CA VAL A 711 -40.36 -21.38 -32.58
C VAL A 711 -40.11 -22.54 -31.61
N LYS A 712 -39.69 -22.24 -30.36
CA LYS A 712 -39.49 -23.25 -29.31
C LYS A 712 -40.79 -24.00 -28.99
N LEU A 713 -41.92 -23.29 -28.87
CA LEU A 713 -43.23 -23.89 -28.67
C LEU A 713 -43.67 -24.73 -29.86
N GLN A 714 -43.47 -24.24 -31.09
CA GLN A 714 -43.79 -25.01 -32.29
C GLN A 714 -43.00 -26.31 -32.38
N LYS A 715 -41.71 -26.28 -32.05
CA LYS A 715 -40.87 -27.48 -31.94
C LYS A 715 -41.43 -28.46 -30.90
N ALA A 716 -41.77 -27.99 -29.70
CA ALA A 716 -42.35 -28.84 -28.66
C ALA A 716 -43.67 -29.50 -29.10
N LEU A 717 -44.50 -28.78 -29.86
CA LEU A 717 -45.72 -29.33 -30.46
C LEU A 717 -45.44 -30.43 -31.49
N LEU A 718 -44.40 -30.28 -32.32
CA LEU A 718 -43.97 -31.32 -33.26
C LEU A 718 -43.41 -32.54 -32.54
N GLU A 719 -42.67 -32.36 -31.45
CA GLU A 719 -42.18 -33.46 -30.61
C GLU A 719 -43.34 -34.21 -29.94
N MET A 720 -44.37 -33.50 -29.47
CA MET A 720 -45.62 -34.09 -28.96
C MET A 720 -46.32 -34.94 -30.03
N GLU A 721 -46.46 -34.41 -31.25
CA GLU A 721 -47.09 -35.12 -32.36
C GLU A 721 -46.32 -36.40 -32.75
N MET A 722 -44.99 -36.30 -32.82
CA MET A 722 -44.12 -37.45 -33.11
C MET A 722 -44.26 -38.52 -32.02
N ALA A 723 -44.20 -38.12 -30.75
CA ALA A 723 -44.33 -39.05 -29.62
C ALA A 723 -45.72 -39.72 -29.60
N TYR A 724 -46.78 -38.96 -29.88
CA TYR A 724 -48.13 -39.50 -30.00
C TYR A 724 -48.20 -40.58 -31.08
N THR A 725 -47.63 -40.33 -32.26
CA THR A 725 -47.66 -41.26 -33.39
C THR A 725 -46.89 -42.56 -33.09
N GLN A 726 -45.81 -42.49 -32.30
CA GLN A 726 -45.02 -43.65 -31.91
C GLN A 726 -45.65 -44.47 -30.77
N GLN A 727 -46.24 -43.80 -29.78
CA GLN A 727 -46.75 -44.46 -28.56
C GLN A 727 -48.20 -44.91 -28.68
N ASN A 728 -49.02 -44.26 -29.50
CA ASN A 728 -50.42 -44.60 -29.66
C ASN A 728 -50.60 -45.89 -30.47
N THR A 729 -50.55 -47.02 -29.77
CA THR A 729 -50.75 -48.37 -30.32
C THR A 729 -52.16 -48.88 -30.01
N ARG A 730 -52.63 -49.83 -30.82
CA ARG A 730 -53.95 -50.45 -30.60
C ARG A 730 -53.96 -51.22 -29.28
N ARG A 731 -54.98 -50.97 -28.45
CA ARG A 731 -55.21 -51.66 -27.18
C ARG A 731 -56.13 -52.87 -27.35
N LEU A 732 -56.14 -53.76 -26.37
CA LEU A 732 -57.05 -54.91 -26.33
C LEU A 732 -58.45 -54.42 -25.97
N ASN A 733 -59.43 -54.68 -26.83
CA ASN A 733 -60.83 -54.29 -26.59
C ASN A 733 -61.56 -55.43 -25.89
N ILE A 734 -62.11 -55.17 -24.71
CA ILE A 734 -62.78 -56.17 -23.87
C ILE A 734 -64.18 -55.68 -23.50
N THR A 735 -65.17 -56.55 -23.66
CA THR A 735 -66.55 -56.32 -23.22
C THR A 735 -66.84 -57.21 -22.02
N LYS A 736 -67.15 -56.60 -20.87
CA LYS A 736 -67.56 -57.30 -19.66
C LYS A 736 -69.00 -56.96 -19.31
N THR A 737 -69.84 -57.98 -19.23
CA THR A 737 -71.25 -57.85 -18.82
C THR A 737 -71.39 -58.21 -17.35
N ILE A 738 -71.89 -57.27 -16.55
CA ILE A 738 -71.87 -57.32 -15.10
C ILE A 738 -73.31 -57.27 -14.59
N SER A 739 -73.75 -58.35 -13.94
CA SER A 739 -75.03 -58.42 -13.23
C SER A 739 -74.85 -57.92 -11.79
N LEU A 740 -75.59 -56.89 -11.40
CA LEU A 740 -75.58 -56.40 -10.02
C LEU A 740 -76.15 -57.45 -9.06
N LYS A 741 -77.15 -58.24 -9.47
CA LYS A 741 -77.68 -59.33 -8.65
C LYS A 741 -76.62 -60.38 -8.31
N SER A 742 -75.71 -60.69 -9.24
CA SER A 742 -74.58 -61.59 -8.98
C SER A 742 -73.60 -61.03 -7.95
N LEU A 743 -73.42 -59.71 -7.89
CA LEU A 743 -72.50 -59.04 -6.95
C LEU A 743 -73.02 -59.03 -5.50
N LEU A 744 -74.32 -59.26 -5.28
CA LEU A 744 -74.91 -59.37 -3.93
C LEU A 744 -74.42 -60.59 -3.16
N SER A 745 -74.25 -61.72 -3.87
CA SER A 745 -73.71 -62.96 -3.27
C SER A 745 -72.30 -62.76 -2.66
N ARG A 746 -71.59 -61.71 -3.10
CA ARG A 746 -70.25 -61.32 -2.65
C ARG A 746 -70.26 -60.12 -1.68
N HIS A 747 -71.42 -59.64 -1.24
CA HIS A 747 -71.60 -58.51 -0.31
C HIS A 747 -71.02 -57.17 -0.80
N LEU A 748 -70.94 -56.97 -2.12
CA LEU A 748 -70.28 -55.80 -2.74
C LEU A 748 -71.21 -54.61 -3.03
N ILE A 749 -72.52 -54.74 -2.75
CA ILE A 749 -73.49 -53.65 -2.92
C ILE A 749 -73.79 -53.03 -1.57
N LYS A 750 -73.61 -51.71 -1.48
CA LYS A 750 -73.82 -50.94 -0.25
C LYS A 750 -74.85 -49.84 -0.46
N THR A 751 -75.49 -49.46 0.64
CA THR A 751 -76.27 -48.23 0.74
C THR A 751 -75.68 -47.38 1.85
N ASP A 752 -75.05 -46.26 1.47
CA ASP A 752 -74.40 -45.24 2.31
C ASP A 752 -73.42 -45.74 3.41
N GLU A 753 -73.26 -47.06 3.60
CA GLU A 753 -72.24 -47.85 4.36
C GLU A 753 -72.75 -49.25 4.75
N THR A 754 -74.05 -49.52 4.67
CA THR A 754 -74.65 -50.83 5.01
C THR A 754 -74.59 -51.82 3.84
N PRO A 755 -74.03 -53.04 4.01
CA PRO A 755 -74.04 -54.06 2.97
C PRO A 755 -75.44 -54.67 2.80
N LEU A 756 -75.93 -54.73 1.57
CA LEU A 756 -77.20 -55.38 1.23
C LEU A 756 -76.96 -56.85 0.89
N THR A 757 -77.70 -57.76 1.52
CA THR A 757 -77.50 -59.21 1.37
C THR A 757 -78.52 -59.87 0.44
N THR A 758 -79.73 -59.31 0.31
CA THR A 758 -80.80 -59.89 -0.53
C THR A 758 -81.25 -58.91 -1.63
N TRP A 759 -81.68 -59.43 -2.78
CA TRP A 759 -82.24 -58.60 -3.88
C TRP A 759 -83.49 -57.80 -3.46
N VAL A 760 -84.24 -58.31 -2.49
CA VAL A 760 -85.41 -57.62 -1.92
C VAL A 760 -84.99 -56.32 -1.22
N ASP A 761 -83.82 -56.32 -0.55
CA ASP A 761 -83.30 -55.16 0.17
C ASP A 761 -82.83 -54.07 -0.81
N VAL A 762 -82.28 -54.47 -1.96
CA VAL A 762 -81.90 -53.55 -3.06
C VAL A 762 -83.14 -52.86 -3.62
N LYS A 763 -84.22 -53.60 -3.90
CA LYS A 763 -85.49 -53.01 -4.34
C LYS A 763 -86.06 -52.07 -3.29
N ALA A 764 -86.00 -52.44 -2.01
CA ALA A 764 -86.47 -51.60 -0.91
C ALA A 764 -85.64 -50.30 -0.78
N ALA A 765 -84.32 -50.38 -0.92
CA ALA A 765 -83.42 -49.23 -0.89
C ALA A 765 -83.71 -48.25 -2.05
N LEU A 766 -83.90 -48.77 -3.27
CA LEU A 766 -84.26 -47.96 -4.43
C LEU A 766 -85.66 -47.33 -4.29
N LYS A 767 -86.65 -48.06 -3.75
CA LYS A 767 -87.98 -47.53 -3.43
C LYS A 767 -87.93 -46.41 -2.39
N GLY A 768 -87.00 -46.50 -1.44
CA GLY A 768 -86.72 -45.48 -0.43
C GLY A 768 -85.87 -44.29 -0.92
N ALA A 769 -85.62 -44.18 -2.23
CA ALA A 769 -84.78 -43.15 -2.86
C ALA A 769 -83.32 -43.11 -2.37
N LYS A 770 -82.82 -44.22 -1.81
CA LYS A 770 -81.43 -44.32 -1.37
C LYS A 770 -80.51 -44.55 -2.57
N LYS A 771 -79.25 -44.15 -2.44
CA LYS A 771 -78.24 -44.30 -3.52
C LYS A 771 -77.52 -45.63 -3.35
N LEU A 772 -77.48 -46.42 -4.42
CA LEU A 772 -76.74 -47.67 -4.45
C LEU A 772 -75.28 -47.37 -4.82
N SER A 773 -74.35 -47.83 -4.00
CA SER A 773 -72.93 -47.80 -4.31
C SER A 773 -72.40 -49.19 -4.60
N PHE A 774 -71.60 -49.30 -5.65
CA PHE A 774 -70.92 -50.53 -6.03
C PHE A 774 -69.53 -50.22 -6.60
N ASP A 775 -68.62 -51.16 -6.38
CA ASP A 775 -67.21 -51.05 -6.73
C ASP A 775 -66.83 -52.07 -7.80
N PHE A 776 -66.10 -51.61 -8.82
CA PHE A 776 -65.34 -52.49 -9.68
C PHE A 776 -63.90 -52.51 -9.18
N THR A 777 -63.56 -53.54 -8.40
CA THR A 777 -62.23 -53.71 -7.82
C THR A 777 -61.23 -54.21 -8.87
N HIS A 778 -59.93 -54.06 -8.62
CA HIS A 778 -58.90 -54.60 -9.51
C HIS A 778 -59.01 -56.13 -9.61
N GLN A 779 -59.21 -56.79 -8.46
CA GLN A 779 -59.47 -58.22 -8.37
C GLN A 779 -60.62 -58.67 -9.28
N PHE A 780 -61.69 -57.87 -9.39
CA PHE A 780 -62.83 -58.19 -10.25
C PHE A 780 -62.47 -58.31 -11.73
N PHE A 781 -61.44 -57.63 -12.21
CA PHE A 781 -61.00 -57.73 -13.60
C PHE A 781 -59.90 -58.79 -13.78
N ASP A 782 -59.07 -59.01 -12.76
CA ASP A 782 -58.00 -60.03 -12.79
C ASP A 782 -58.55 -61.45 -12.79
N THR A 783 -59.76 -61.68 -12.26
CA THR A 783 -60.41 -63.01 -12.35
C THR A 783 -60.73 -63.43 -13.78
N ASP A 784 -60.89 -62.48 -14.71
CA ASP A 784 -61.16 -62.81 -16.11
C ASP A 784 -59.88 -62.91 -16.92
N PHE A 785 -59.00 -61.90 -16.75
CA PHE A 785 -57.74 -61.79 -17.44
C PHE A 785 -56.66 -61.31 -16.46
N PRO A 786 -55.92 -62.22 -15.82
CA PRO A 786 -54.78 -61.88 -15.00
C PRO A 786 -53.70 -61.22 -15.86
N GLY A 787 -52.89 -60.33 -15.28
CA GLY A 787 -51.78 -59.68 -15.98
C GLY A 787 -52.14 -58.49 -16.89
N HIS A 788 -53.42 -58.17 -17.09
CA HIS A 788 -53.82 -56.95 -17.81
C HIS A 788 -53.73 -55.69 -16.94
N TYR A 789 -53.16 -54.61 -17.50
CA TYR A 789 -53.04 -53.29 -16.86
C TYR A 789 -53.52 -52.18 -17.81
N ALA A 790 -53.47 -50.91 -17.37
CA ALA A 790 -53.96 -49.74 -18.10
C ALA A 790 -55.40 -49.88 -18.61
N ARG A 791 -56.28 -50.44 -17.75
CA ARG A 791 -57.68 -50.70 -18.07
C ARG A 791 -58.46 -49.37 -18.10
N LYS A 792 -58.83 -48.92 -19.30
CA LYS A 792 -59.56 -47.67 -19.54
C LYS A 792 -60.96 -47.93 -20.07
N ILE A 793 -61.96 -47.24 -19.55
CA ILE A 793 -63.32 -47.29 -20.08
C ILE A 793 -63.32 -46.68 -21.48
N HIS A 794 -63.85 -47.43 -22.45
CA HIS A 794 -64.12 -46.92 -23.79
C HIS A 794 -65.57 -46.47 -23.89
N SER A 795 -66.51 -47.31 -23.43
CA SER A 795 -67.91 -46.95 -23.32
C SER A 795 -68.58 -47.76 -22.21
N LEU A 796 -69.63 -47.20 -21.62
CA LEU A 796 -70.46 -47.88 -20.64
C LEU A 796 -71.92 -47.78 -21.07
N SER A 797 -72.63 -48.90 -21.05
CA SER A 797 -74.07 -48.94 -21.25
C SER A 797 -74.76 -49.80 -20.19
N VAL A 798 -76.00 -49.47 -19.86
CA VAL A 798 -76.76 -50.14 -18.81
C VAL A 798 -78.09 -50.66 -19.36
N THR A 799 -78.41 -51.90 -19.00
CA THR A 799 -79.66 -52.59 -19.34
C THR A 799 -80.40 -52.99 -18.07
N PHE A 800 -81.68 -52.67 -18.00
CA PHE A 800 -82.57 -52.99 -16.90
C PHE A 800 -83.59 -54.02 -17.39
N PRO A 801 -83.40 -55.33 -17.13
CA PRO A 801 -84.40 -56.36 -17.45
C PRO A 801 -85.64 -56.20 -16.55
N THR A 802 -86.55 -55.35 -17.01
CA THR A 802 -87.81 -55.00 -16.35
C THR A 802 -88.88 -54.75 -17.40
N LEU A 803 -90.14 -55.04 -17.06
CA LEU A 803 -91.27 -54.74 -17.93
C LEU A 803 -91.68 -53.29 -17.73
N LEU A 804 -91.26 -52.42 -18.65
CA LEU A 804 -91.71 -51.04 -18.70
C LEU A 804 -93.04 -50.95 -19.47
N PRO A 805 -94.01 -50.15 -18.99
CA PRO A 805 -95.20 -49.85 -19.77
C PRO A 805 -94.86 -49.11 -21.08
N PRO A 806 -95.71 -49.21 -22.11
CA PRO A 806 -95.55 -48.45 -23.34
C PRO A 806 -95.40 -46.95 -23.06
N TYR A 807 -94.45 -46.30 -23.74
CA TYR A 807 -94.19 -44.85 -23.67
C TYR A 807 -93.72 -44.31 -22.30
N GLN A 808 -93.21 -45.16 -21.41
CA GLN A 808 -92.52 -44.71 -20.20
C GLN A 808 -90.99 -44.78 -20.34
N ASN A 809 -90.33 -43.67 -20.01
CA ASN A 809 -88.88 -43.60 -19.90
C ASN A 809 -88.43 -43.85 -18.46
N MET A 810 -87.26 -44.45 -18.31
CA MET A 810 -86.59 -44.52 -17.02
C MET A 810 -85.97 -43.18 -16.64
N ARG A 811 -85.68 -43.01 -15.35
CA ARG A 811 -85.04 -41.80 -14.79
C ARG A 811 -83.97 -42.21 -13.80
N VAL A 812 -82.92 -42.82 -14.31
CA VAL A 812 -81.83 -43.34 -13.47
C VAL A 812 -80.58 -42.48 -13.70
N LEU A 813 -79.95 -42.05 -12.61
CA LEU A 813 -78.69 -41.32 -12.65
C LEU A 813 -77.56 -42.26 -12.24
N LEU A 814 -76.51 -42.29 -13.07
CA LEU A 814 -75.29 -43.02 -12.80
C LEU A 814 -74.12 -42.03 -12.73
N GLU A 815 -73.39 -42.07 -11.62
CA GLU A 815 -72.26 -41.20 -11.32
C GLU A 815 -71.00 -42.04 -11.08
N GLN A 816 -69.90 -41.69 -11.75
CA GLN A 816 -68.56 -42.20 -11.41
C GLN A 816 -67.93 -41.27 -10.39
N THR A 817 -67.83 -41.74 -9.15
CA THR A 817 -67.37 -40.92 -8.02
C THR A 817 -65.85 -40.96 -7.86
N SER A 818 -65.23 -42.11 -8.13
CA SER A 818 -63.79 -42.25 -8.20
C SER A 818 -63.42 -43.24 -9.29
N ASN A 819 -62.22 -43.08 -9.85
CA ASN A 819 -61.62 -44.05 -10.75
C ASN A 819 -60.13 -44.16 -10.45
N THR A 820 -59.56 -45.32 -10.76
CA THR A 820 -58.15 -45.64 -10.57
C THR A 820 -57.64 -46.33 -11.83
N LEU A 821 -56.50 -45.85 -12.31
CA LEU A 821 -55.81 -46.38 -13.47
C LEU A 821 -54.42 -46.85 -13.06
N LEU A 822 -54.14 -48.12 -13.31
CA LEU A 822 -52.80 -48.71 -13.18
C LEU A 822 -52.07 -48.52 -14.51
N VAL A 823 -51.10 -47.61 -14.57
CA VAL A 823 -50.43 -47.19 -15.82
C VAL A 823 -49.35 -48.17 -16.28
N ALA A 824 -48.70 -48.88 -15.36
CA ALA A 824 -47.60 -49.81 -15.62
C ALA A 824 -47.83 -51.17 -14.92
N PRO A 825 -47.24 -52.28 -15.41
CA PRO A 825 -47.38 -53.61 -14.81
C PRO A 825 -46.55 -53.73 -13.52
N ASP A 826 -47.05 -53.08 -12.47
CA ASP A 826 -46.39 -52.94 -11.16
C ASP A 826 -47.12 -53.80 -10.12
N ILE A 827 -46.45 -54.86 -9.66
CA ILE A 827 -47.05 -55.83 -8.75
C ILE A 827 -47.33 -55.26 -7.36
N ASP A 828 -46.52 -54.30 -6.89
CA ASP A 828 -46.71 -53.68 -5.57
C ASP A 828 -47.89 -52.70 -5.60
N ALA A 829 -48.09 -52.02 -6.74
CA ALA A 829 -49.30 -51.26 -7.00
C ALA A 829 -50.54 -52.17 -6.98
N VAL A 830 -50.48 -53.38 -7.58
CA VAL A 830 -51.59 -54.35 -7.55
C VAL A 830 -51.89 -54.82 -6.12
N LYS A 831 -50.86 -55.16 -5.31
CA LYS A 831 -51.05 -55.54 -3.90
C LYS A 831 -51.78 -54.45 -3.11
N SER A 832 -51.45 -53.17 -3.34
CA SER A 832 -52.11 -52.04 -2.69
C SER A 832 -53.59 -51.90 -3.07
N LEU A 833 -53.98 -52.36 -4.27
CA LEU A 833 -55.36 -52.38 -4.73
C LEU A 833 -56.16 -53.57 -4.17
N TYR A 834 -55.49 -54.63 -3.74
CA TYR A 834 -56.11 -55.84 -3.17
C TYR A 834 -56.37 -55.70 -1.66
N THR A 835 -55.41 -55.15 -0.91
CA THR A 835 -55.54 -54.95 0.54
C THR A 835 -55.27 -53.48 0.89
N PRO A 836 -56.28 -52.68 1.30
CA PRO A 836 -56.12 -51.24 1.55
C PRO A 836 -55.31 -50.86 2.80
N THR A 837 -54.60 -51.80 3.43
CA THR A 837 -54.11 -51.67 4.82
C THR A 837 -52.70 -51.08 4.92
N GLU A 838 -51.95 -50.97 3.82
CA GLU A 838 -50.66 -50.28 3.77
C GLU A 838 -50.69 -49.17 2.71
N GLN A 839 -50.42 -47.93 3.11
CA GLN A 839 -50.27 -46.78 2.20
C GLN A 839 -48.97 -46.91 1.40
N ILE A 840 -48.96 -47.83 0.44
CA ILE A 840 -47.95 -47.88 -0.61
C ILE A 840 -48.40 -46.89 -1.69
N SER A 841 -47.79 -45.71 -1.73
CA SER A 841 -48.01 -44.73 -2.80
C SER A 841 -47.15 -45.09 -4.02
N SER A 842 -47.61 -46.02 -4.86
CA SER A 842 -46.92 -46.33 -6.11
C SER A 842 -47.17 -45.23 -7.15
N GLU A 843 -46.11 -44.71 -7.78
CA GLU A 843 -46.17 -43.74 -8.89
C GLU A 843 -46.89 -44.28 -10.13
N SER A 844 -47.12 -45.59 -10.19
CA SER A 844 -47.83 -46.30 -11.26
C SER A 844 -49.36 -46.19 -11.16
N LEU A 845 -49.90 -45.65 -10.06
CA LEU A 845 -51.32 -45.48 -9.80
C LEU A 845 -51.75 -44.03 -10.01
N ILE A 846 -52.58 -43.80 -11.02
CA ILE A 846 -53.25 -42.51 -11.24
C ILE A 846 -54.70 -42.62 -10.79
N ARG A 847 -55.10 -41.75 -9.86
CA ARG A 847 -56.46 -41.73 -9.33
C ARG A 847 -57.20 -40.49 -9.84
N ASN A 848 -58.51 -40.62 -9.94
CA ASN A 848 -59.43 -39.49 -10.07
C ASN A 848 -59.24 -38.68 -11.37
N LEU A 849 -59.09 -39.38 -12.50
CA LEU A 849 -59.11 -38.75 -13.83
C LEU A 849 -60.54 -38.32 -14.17
N ARG A 850 -60.79 -37.02 -14.36
CA ARG A 850 -62.13 -36.46 -14.67
C ARG A 850 -63.23 -36.98 -13.70
N ILE A 851 -63.07 -36.71 -12.40
CA ILE A 851 -64.02 -37.13 -11.36
C ILE A 851 -65.44 -36.55 -11.52
N ASN A 852 -66.42 -37.24 -10.93
CA ASN A 852 -67.82 -36.82 -10.80
C ASN A 852 -68.55 -36.64 -12.13
N GLN A 853 -68.14 -37.38 -13.16
CA GLN A 853 -68.91 -37.49 -14.39
C GLN A 853 -70.25 -38.19 -14.13
N LYS A 854 -71.30 -37.73 -14.80
CA LYS A 854 -72.69 -38.19 -14.61
C LYS A 854 -73.33 -38.45 -15.96
N ILE A 855 -74.06 -39.56 -16.05
CA ILE A 855 -74.96 -39.83 -17.16
C ILE A 855 -76.38 -40.06 -16.65
N ILE A 856 -77.34 -39.84 -17.54
CA ILE A 856 -78.77 -40.07 -17.29
C ILE A 856 -79.23 -41.20 -18.22
N LEU A 857 -79.83 -42.23 -17.63
CA LEU A 857 -80.33 -43.40 -18.35
C LEU A 857 -81.85 -43.31 -18.46
N SER A 858 -82.34 -43.33 -19.70
CA SER A 858 -83.74 -43.08 -20.06
C SER A 858 -84.41 -44.23 -20.82
N ARG A 859 -83.67 -45.02 -21.60
CA ARG A 859 -84.22 -46.06 -22.50
C ARG A 859 -84.30 -47.45 -21.86
N GLY A 860 -83.33 -47.79 -21.02
CA GLY A 860 -83.34 -49.03 -20.24
C GLY A 860 -82.84 -50.30 -20.91
N SER A 861 -82.54 -50.26 -22.20
CA SER A 861 -81.83 -51.33 -22.90
C SER A 861 -80.63 -50.74 -23.63
N ASP A 862 -79.44 -51.29 -23.35
CA ASP A 862 -78.13 -50.86 -23.89
C ASP A 862 -77.94 -49.33 -23.93
N ASP A 863 -78.32 -48.63 -22.85
CA ASP A 863 -78.34 -47.17 -22.78
C ASP A 863 -77.02 -46.62 -22.20
N SER A 864 -76.32 -45.75 -22.96
CA SER A 864 -75.08 -45.08 -22.54
C SER A 864 -75.29 -43.66 -22.00
N GLY A 865 -76.51 -43.13 -22.07
CA GLY A 865 -76.82 -41.74 -21.71
C GLY A 865 -76.47 -40.70 -22.79
N GLU A 866 -75.92 -41.13 -23.92
CA GLU A 866 -75.69 -40.31 -25.12
C GLU A 866 -76.77 -40.58 -26.18
N PHE A 867 -77.11 -39.59 -27.00
CA PHE A 867 -78.07 -39.77 -28.10
C PHE A 867 -77.44 -40.59 -29.24
N PRO A 868 -78.15 -41.56 -29.85
CA PRO A 868 -77.56 -42.46 -30.85
C PRO A 868 -77.17 -41.75 -32.14
N ASP A 869 -77.87 -40.66 -32.46
CA ASP A 869 -77.70 -39.87 -33.67
C ASP A 869 -76.47 -38.92 -33.59
N ASP A 870 -75.89 -38.72 -32.40
CA ASP A 870 -74.71 -37.88 -32.14
C ASP A 870 -73.38 -38.67 -32.23
N GLY A 871 -73.26 -39.58 -33.20
CA GLY A 871 -72.06 -40.43 -33.39
C GLY A 871 -70.77 -39.67 -33.77
N PHE A 872 -70.81 -38.35 -33.90
CA PHE A 872 -69.64 -37.51 -34.22
C PHE A 872 -69.51 -36.37 -33.20
N THR A 873 -68.68 -36.56 -32.18
CA THR A 873 -68.49 -35.62 -31.05
C THR A 873 -67.69 -34.35 -31.39
N GLY A 874 -67.40 -34.10 -32.67
CA GLY A 874 -66.53 -32.98 -33.08
C GLY A 874 -65.11 -33.04 -32.50
N GLY A 875 -64.68 -34.24 -32.07
CA GLY A 875 -63.41 -34.45 -31.39
C GLY A 875 -63.44 -34.16 -29.88
N GLN A 876 -64.61 -34.18 -29.23
CA GLN A 876 -64.73 -34.23 -27.77
C GLN A 876 -64.71 -35.68 -27.26
N TYR A 877 -64.22 -35.89 -26.05
CA TYR A 877 -64.29 -37.20 -25.39
C TYR A 877 -65.73 -37.58 -25.03
N HIS A 878 -66.08 -38.85 -25.23
CA HIS A 878 -67.32 -39.44 -24.74
C HIS A 878 -67.36 -39.49 -23.20
N SER A 879 -68.56 -39.73 -22.67
CA SER A 879 -68.80 -39.86 -21.23
C SER A 879 -68.04 -41.06 -20.66
N PHE A 880 -67.24 -40.82 -19.61
CA PHE A 880 -66.34 -41.81 -18.98
C PHE A 880 -65.21 -42.35 -19.87
N GLU A 881 -65.09 -41.90 -21.10
CA GLU A 881 -64.03 -42.34 -22.01
C GLU A 881 -62.65 -42.08 -21.40
N HIS A 882 -61.73 -43.01 -21.54
CA HIS A 882 -60.36 -42.96 -20.99
C HIS A 882 -60.25 -42.86 -19.45
N THR A 883 -61.35 -42.92 -18.70
CA THR A 883 -61.31 -43.05 -17.23
C THR A 883 -60.89 -44.47 -16.81
N GLY A 884 -60.38 -44.64 -15.59
CA GLY A 884 -59.98 -45.96 -15.09
C GLY A 884 -61.17 -46.92 -14.95
N ALA A 885 -61.01 -48.17 -15.42
CA ALA A 885 -62.03 -49.20 -15.31
C ALA A 885 -62.26 -49.62 -13.84
N VAL A 886 -61.22 -49.62 -13.02
CA VAL A 886 -61.33 -49.76 -11.56
C VAL A 886 -61.95 -48.49 -11.01
N SER A 887 -63.18 -48.56 -10.51
CA SER A 887 -63.98 -47.38 -10.27
C SER A 887 -65.10 -47.59 -9.25
N HIS A 888 -65.48 -46.51 -8.56
CA HIS A 888 -66.61 -46.45 -7.64
C HIS A 888 -67.80 -45.77 -8.30
N TRP A 889 -68.92 -46.48 -8.36
CA TRP A 889 -70.13 -46.02 -9.02
C TRP A 889 -71.25 -45.81 -8.03
N ARG A 890 -72.08 -44.82 -8.34
CA ARG A 890 -73.28 -44.51 -7.58
C ARG A 890 -74.47 -44.44 -8.52
N LEU A 891 -75.43 -45.33 -8.30
CA LEU A 891 -76.69 -45.38 -9.03
C LEU A 891 -77.81 -44.86 -8.14
N SER A 892 -78.63 -43.95 -8.66
CA SER A 892 -79.77 -43.42 -7.92
C SER A 892 -80.99 -43.26 -8.81
N VAL A 893 -82.16 -43.45 -8.19
CA VAL A 893 -83.47 -43.14 -8.78
C VAL A 893 -84.05 -41.98 -7.97
N PRO A 894 -83.92 -40.73 -8.46
CA PRO A 894 -84.22 -39.54 -7.64
C PRO A 894 -85.67 -39.45 -7.16
N ARG A 895 -86.63 -40.02 -7.90
CA ARG A 895 -88.07 -40.02 -7.57
C ARG A 895 -88.67 -41.40 -7.83
N PRO A 896 -88.44 -42.38 -6.94
CA PRO A 896 -88.88 -43.76 -7.17
C PRO A 896 -90.41 -43.92 -7.20
N GLN A 897 -91.15 -43.02 -6.54
CA GLN A 897 -92.62 -42.98 -6.54
C GLN A 897 -93.23 -42.79 -7.93
N ASN A 898 -92.48 -42.19 -8.86
CA ASN A 898 -92.97 -41.88 -10.21
C ASN A 898 -92.81 -43.05 -11.19
N CYS A 899 -92.05 -44.09 -10.82
CA CYS A 899 -91.83 -45.30 -11.62
C CYS A 899 -91.81 -46.53 -10.70
N PRO A 900 -92.89 -46.82 -9.96
CA PRO A 900 -92.92 -47.96 -9.03
C PRO A 900 -92.79 -49.29 -9.77
N GLU A 901 -93.44 -49.40 -10.94
CA GLU A 901 -93.45 -50.59 -11.81
C GLU A 901 -92.05 -50.99 -12.29
N LEU A 902 -91.19 -50.00 -12.59
CA LEU A 902 -89.79 -50.20 -12.95
C LEU A 902 -89.03 -50.95 -11.84
N LEU A 903 -89.25 -50.56 -10.58
CA LEU A 903 -88.57 -51.12 -9.41
C LEU A 903 -89.21 -52.42 -8.91
N ASP A 904 -90.53 -52.56 -9.04
CA ASP A 904 -91.28 -53.77 -8.68
C ASP A 904 -90.88 -54.95 -9.56
N ASN A 905 -90.85 -54.73 -10.88
CA ASN A 905 -90.53 -55.74 -11.89
C ASN A 905 -89.02 -55.88 -12.16
N LEU A 906 -88.17 -55.13 -11.45
CA LEU A 906 -86.73 -55.15 -11.68
C LEU A 906 -86.13 -56.52 -11.33
N ASN A 907 -85.69 -57.28 -12.32
CA ASN A 907 -85.10 -58.59 -12.07
C ASN A 907 -83.62 -58.51 -11.75
N ASP A 908 -82.92 -57.60 -12.42
CA ASP A 908 -81.48 -57.36 -12.30
C ASP A 908 -81.15 -55.95 -12.84
N ILE A 909 -79.92 -55.49 -12.65
CA ILE A 909 -79.33 -54.36 -13.38
C ILE A 909 -78.06 -54.90 -14.05
N ILE A 910 -77.98 -54.77 -15.37
CA ILE A 910 -76.89 -55.32 -16.18
C ILE A 910 -76.08 -54.17 -16.74
N ILE A 911 -74.80 -54.09 -16.36
CA ILE A 911 -73.86 -53.11 -16.88
C ILE A 911 -72.99 -53.78 -17.93
N LYS A 912 -72.98 -53.25 -19.15
CA LYS A 912 -72.07 -53.64 -20.21
C LYS A 912 -70.94 -52.61 -20.25
N LEU A 913 -69.77 -53.04 -19.79
CA LEU A 913 -68.57 -52.22 -19.74
C LEU A 913 -67.66 -52.61 -20.91
N ASN A 914 -67.52 -51.70 -21.87
CA ASN A 914 -66.47 -51.81 -22.89
C ASN A 914 -65.25 -51.06 -22.39
N TYR A 915 -64.15 -51.76 -22.22
CA TYR A 915 -62.89 -51.16 -21.79
C TYR A 915 -61.74 -51.64 -22.66
N THR A 916 -60.67 -50.86 -22.66
CA THR A 916 -59.42 -51.19 -23.33
C THR A 916 -58.37 -51.54 -22.28
N ALA A 917 -57.46 -52.46 -22.60
CA ALA A 917 -56.37 -52.86 -21.72
C ALA A 917 -55.05 -53.08 -22.47
N LYS A 918 -53.94 -53.07 -21.74
CA LYS A 918 -52.62 -53.53 -22.21
C LYS A 918 -52.27 -54.85 -21.50
N SER A 919 -51.62 -55.77 -22.21
CA SER A 919 -51.11 -57.02 -21.62
C SER A 919 -49.75 -56.78 -20.99
N GLY A 920 -49.54 -57.23 -19.75
CA GLY A 920 -48.22 -57.31 -19.13
C GLY A 920 -47.43 -58.53 -19.59
N ASP A 921 -46.19 -58.64 -19.14
CA ASP A 921 -45.32 -59.80 -19.39
C ASP A 921 -45.78 -61.02 -18.56
N ASP A 922 -45.43 -62.23 -19.02
CA ASP A 922 -45.78 -63.51 -18.37
C ASP A 922 -45.43 -63.56 -16.87
N VAL A 923 -44.37 -62.86 -16.46
CA VAL A 923 -43.93 -62.75 -15.06
C VAL A 923 -44.94 -61.97 -14.22
N PHE A 924 -45.47 -60.88 -14.77
CA PHE A 924 -46.48 -60.06 -14.10
C PHE A 924 -47.81 -60.83 -14.01
N GLU A 925 -48.19 -61.53 -15.08
CA GLU A 925 -49.37 -62.39 -15.07
C GLU A 925 -49.29 -63.51 -14.02
N THR A 926 -48.15 -64.19 -13.93
CA THR A 926 -47.91 -65.25 -12.92
C THR A 926 -47.99 -64.70 -11.50
N ALA A 927 -47.37 -63.56 -11.24
CA ALA A 927 -47.40 -62.92 -9.91
C ALA A 927 -48.82 -62.46 -9.50
N VAL A 928 -49.62 -61.95 -10.44
CA VAL A 928 -51.03 -61.60 -10.19
C VAL A 928 -51.87 -62.86 -9.92
N ASN A 929 -51.61 -63.95 -10.64
CA ASN A 929 -52.28 -65.24 -10.39
C ASN A 929 -51.97 -65.81 -9.00
N GLU A 930 -50.71 -65.78 -8.55
CA GLU A 930 -50.36 -66.20 -7.18
C GLU A 930 -51.06 -65.35 -6.11
N LEU A 931 -51.24 -64.04 -6.34
CA LEU A 931 -51.98 -63.16 -5.44
C LEU A 931 -53.48 -63.48 -5.42
N LEU A 932 -54.07 -63.84 -6.57
CA LEU A 932 -55.45 -64.29 -6.67
C LEU A 932 -55.67 -65.61 -5.92
N GLU A 933 -54.77 -66.59 -6.07
CA GLU A 933 -54.87 -67.89 -5.39
C GLU A 933 -54.76 -67.75 -3.87
N LYS A 934 -53.84 -66.91 -3.38
CA LYS A 934 -53.66 -66.64 -1.92
C LYS A 934 -54.87 -65.99 -1.25
N MET A 935 -55.75 -65.33 -2.01
CA MET A 935 -56.97 -64.71 -1.47
C MET A 935 -58.23 -65.57 -1.64
N ASN A 936 -58.17 -66.61 -2.48
CA ASN A 936 -59.25 -67.59 -2.64
C ASN A 936 -59.12 -68.77 -1.65
N GLN A 937 -57.97 -68.92 -0.98
CA GLN A 937 -57.77 -69.75 0.23
C GLN A 937 -58.15 -68.96 1.48
#